data_AF-A0A250XGS9-F1
#
_entry.id   AF-A0A250XGS9-F1
#
_cell.length_a   1.000
_cell.length_b   1.000
_cell.length_c   1.000
_cell.angle_alpha   90.00
_cell.angle_beta   90.00
_cell.angle_gamma   90.00
#
_symmetry.space_group_name_H-M   'P 1'
#
loop_
_entity.id
_entity.type
_entity.pdbx_description
1 polymer ?
#
loop_
_entity_poly.entity_id
_entity_poly.type
_entity_poly.pdbx_seq_one_letter_code
_entity_poly.pdbx_strand_id
1 'polypeptide(L)'
;MSLSLNTRFCHQTKSHHCDRSFAILRYASTSVNTGPLTRGCNKLPNGSNNVYTVPTILKAPRNTGCAAAYSSSAAESVGTSTSLTTPTAFEEICAGKQRKYIMVSGKGGVGKTSLSASLAVRLAQEGHTVLVVSTDPAHSLSDSLAQDVSGGKPVLVAGTDLPLWGMEIDPEEGRREFMEFNESGNTGGQVQDLMRGMGLGMIADQLADLKLGELLNTPPPGLDEAVAVAKVVQFVQSAEYAKFTRIVFDTAPTGHTLRLLSLPDFVDASLGKVIRLRKKLSGATAVVRSLFGTAEAQDETVQKLEVLQERIRLVKQLFRNKETTEFIIATIPTYLGINESGRLLQSLRHEGIPCKRIVVNQVVGSGMGQTYLKMKLRDQEASLNMIMEDPDLTGLRKVLAPLVDLEVRGVPALSYFGDVVWKDVYDSMNRGSDRKYFLMGGKGGVGKTSCSASLAVKFASQGLPTLVVSTDPAHSLSDSFDQDLSGGVPVPIRSPMGELPLWGMEISPELAREEMRQVTHDDGGKKLNKVLDSVGLGAVADQLKDLQLGELLDTPPPGVDEAVAISKVIQFLKNPEYSQFKRIIFDTAPTGHTLRLLTLPDFLDASIGKLVRLRQKLSDTTGAVKSFFTGQAAEKDPAVVKLEELKERMAEARDLFRNESSTEFVIVTIPTVMAVSESCRLAGSLKKEGVPLHTIVVNQVVQASATEKFLASRRADQQRALDHLKEDAGLNQLQLVTGPLLDLEVRGVPALQYFASIVWK
;
A
#
# COMPACT_ATOMS: atom_id res chain seq x y z
N MET A 1 40.09 -7.42 41.74
CA MET A 1 39.94 -8.36 42.85
C MET A 1 39.02 -9.47 42.41
N SER A 2 39.51 -10.71 42.42
CA SER A 2 38.74 -11.92 42.14
C SER A 2 38.12 -12.46 43.43
N LEU A 3 36.95 -13.08 43.32
CA LEU A 3 36.57 -14.23 44.16
C LEU A 3 35.40 -14.96 43.51
N SER A 4 35.65 -16.19 43.10
CA SER A 4 34.65 -17.21 42.79
C SER A 4 34.25 -17.94 44.08
N LEU A 5 33.10 -18.61 44.08
CA LEU A 5 32.98 -19.93 44.71
C LEU A 5 31.71 -20.66 44.26
N ASN A 6 31.90 -21.91 43.82
CA ASN A 6 30.83 -22.88 43.55
C ASN A 6 30.21 -23.38 44.86
N THR A 7 28.95 -23.84 44.81
CA THR A 7 28.65 -25.24 45.19
C THR A 7 27.32 -25.74 44.63
N ARG A 8 27.28 -27.05 44.32
CA ARG A 8 26.10 -27.81 43.90
C ARG A 8 25.46 -28.51 45.10
N PHE A 9 24.23 -29.01 44.92
CA PHE A 9 23.58 -30.25 45.42
C PHE A 9 22.11 -29.95 45.79
N CYS A 10 21.10 -30.81 45.71
CA CYS A 10 20.63 -31.89 44.82
C CYS A 10 19.35 -32.46 45.51
N HIS A 11 18.52 -33.22 44.79
CA HIS A 11 17.38 -34.04 45.25
C HIS A 11 16.05 -33.40 45.70
N GLN A 12 15.08 -33.47 44.78
CA GLN A 12 13.75 -34.13 44.90
C GLN A 12 13.13 -34.40 46.29
N THR A 13 11.84 -34.04 46.42
CA THR A 13 10.79 -34.98 46.89
C THR A 13 9.39 -34.53 46.42
N LYS A 14 8.36 -35.38 46.58
CA LYS A 14 7.07 -35.30 45.86
C LYS A 14 5.89 -34.72 46.67
N SER A 15 4.91 -34.17 45.95
CA SER A 15 3.43 -34.25 46.17
C SER A 15 2.81 -34.04 47.57
N HIS A 16 1.92 -33.05 47.71
CA HIS A 16 0.46 -33.28 47.60
C HIS A 16 -0.44 -32.02 47.65
N HIS A 17 -1.47 -32.03 46.79
CA HIS A 17 -2.85 -31.52 46.92
C HIS A 17 -3.26 -30.22 47.65
N CYS A 18 -3.90 -29.36 46.83
CA CYS A 18 -5.23 -28.75 46.96
C CYS A 18 -5.51 -27.43 47.73
N ASP A 19 -6.33 -26.64 47.01
CA ASP A 19 -7.48 -25.84 47.44
C ASP A 19 -7.40 -24.33 47.70
N ARG A 20 -8.44 -23.66 47.16
CA ARG A 20 -8.89 -22.24 47.33
C ARG A 20 -8.18 -21.17 46.49
N SER A 21 -8.87 -20.24 45.81
CA SER A 21 -10.33 -20.10 45.55
C SER A 21 -10.57 -19.22 44.31
N PHE A 22 -11.50 -19.60 43.44
CA PHE A 22 -12.06 -18.70 42.41
C PHE A 22 -13.37 -18.08 42.91
N ALA A 23 -13.52 -16.76 42.80
CA ALA A 23 -14.78 -16.06 43.06
C ALA A 23 -15.49 -15.74 41.73
N ILE A 24 -16.67 -16.33 41.52
CA ILE A 24 -17.54 -16.03 40.38
C ILE A 24 -18.83 -15.41 40.92
N LEU A 25 -19.11 -14.16 40.53
CA LEU A 25 -20.36 -13.46 40.84
C LEU A 25 -21.50 -14.05 40.01
N ARG A 26 -22.51 -14.60 40.68
CA ARG A 26 -23.80 -14.96 40.06
C ARG A 26 -24.72 -13.73 40.05
N TYR A 27 -25.26 -13.38 38.89
CA TYR A 27 -26.48 -12.57 38.81
C TYR A 27 -27.72 -13.47 38.82
N ALA A 28 -28.74 -13.06 39.57
CA ALA A 28 -29.96 -13.82 39.76
C ALA A 28 -30.96 -13.61 38.61
N SER A 29 -31.56 -14.70 38.13
CA SER A 29 -32.67 -14.67 37.19
C SER A 29 -34.02 -14.67 37.94
N THR A 30 -34.77 -13.57 37.83
CA THR A 30 -36.17 -13.52 38.28
C THR A 30 -37.09 -14.13 37.23
N SER A 31 -37.82 -15.18 37.63
CA SER A 31 -38.84 -15.82 36.82
C SER A 31 -40.16 -15.03 36.84
N VAL A 32 -40.80 -14.87 35.68
CA VAL A 32 -42.18 -14.39 35.57
C VAL A 32 -42.98 -15.38 34.74
N ASN A 33 -44.09 -15.85 35.31
CA ASN A 33 -45.03 -16.78 34.69
C ASN A 33 -45.71 -16.20 33.45
N THR A 34 -45.90 -17.03 32.41
CA THR A 34 -46.91 -16.82 31.38
C THR A 34 -47.75 -18.09 31.19
N GLY A 35 -49.00 -18.03 31.67
CA GLY A 35 -50.04 -19.02 31.34
C GLY A 35 -50.90 -18.54 30.16
N PRO A 36 -51.47 -19.43 29.34
CA PRO A 36 -52.20 -19.05 28.13
C PRO A 36 -53.70 -18.81 28.40
N LEU A 37 -54.28 -17.80 27.75
CA LEU A 37 -55.75 -17.66 27.64
C LEU A 37 -56.17 -17.22 26.23
N THR A 38 -57.38 -17.63 25.86
CA THR A 38 -57.87 -17.68 24.47
C THR A 38 -59.18 -16.91 24.26
N ARG A 39 -59.41 -16.45 23.01
CA ARG A 39 -60.69 -16.04 22.38
C ARG A 39 -61.29 -14.68 22.76
N GLY A 40 -61.77 -13.96 21.73
CA GLY A 40 -62.70 -12.81 21.82
C GLY A 40 -62.80 -12.05 20.49
N CYS A 41 -63.94 -12.13 19.78
CA CYS A 41 -64.16 -11.51 18.46
C CYS A 41 -64.93 -10.17 18.52
N ASN A 42 -65.01 -9.51 17.34
CA ASN A 42 -65.88 -8.37 16.95
C ASN A 42 -65.30 -6.97 17.26
N LYS A 43 -65.43 -5.93 16.40
CA LYS A 43 -66.26 -5.71 15.17
C LYS A 43 -65.61 -4.64 14.26
N LEU A 44 -65.85 -4.67 12.94
CA LEU A 44 -65.60 -3.57 11.97
C LEU A 44 -66.84 -2.65 11.86
N PRO A 45 -66.76 -1.45 11.23
CA PRO A 45 -67.05 -1.36 9.76
C PRO A 45 -66.34 -0.24 8.94
N ASN A 46 -66.14 -0.53 7.64
CA ASN A 46 -66.13 0.36 6.43
C ASN A 46 -65.18 1.58 6.35
N GLY A 47 -64.57 1.96 5.20
CA GLY A 47 -64.46 1.43 3.81
C GLY A 47 -63.22 2.09 3.14
N SER A 48 -62.84 1.92 1.87
CA SER A 48 -63.46 1.33 0.67
C SER A 48 -62.39 0.98 -0.41
N ASN A 49 -62.57 -0.12 -1.16
CA ASN A 49 -62.26 -0.41 -2.60
C ASN A 49 -61.15 0.40 -3.35
N ASN A 50 -60.36 -0.08 -4.32
CA ASN A 50 -60.18 -1.34 -5.10
C ASN A 50 -59.01 -1.07 -6.11
N VAL A 51 -58.34 -1.98 -6.85
CA VAL A 51 -58.19 -3.45 -6.94
C VAL A 51 -56.94 -3.71 -7.82
N TYR A 52 -56.24 -4.86 -7.71
CA TYR A 52 -55.79 -5.73 -8.83
C TYR A 52 -55.15 -7.04 -8.32
N THR A 53 -55.17 -8.06 -9.17
CA THR A 53 -55.20 -9.50 -8.82
C THR A 53 -53.89 -10.28 -9.01
N VAL A 54 -53.70 -11.34 -8.24
CA VAL A 54 -52.73 -12.44 -8.51
C VAL A 54 -53.44 -13.81 -8.35
N PRO A 55 -53.31 -14.77 -9.29
CA PRO A 55 -53.98 -16.08 -9.24
C PRO A 55 -53.20 -17.18 -8.47
N THR A 56 -53.79 -18.38 -8.36
CA THR A 56 -53.58 -19.29 -7.22
C THR A 56 -53.49 -20.79 -7.61
N ILE A 57 -52.93 -21.64 -6.71
CA ILE A 57 -53.02 -23.14 -6.60
C ILE A 57 -52.30 -23.97 -7.72
N LEU A 58 -51.71 -25.19 -7.62
CA LEU A 58 -51.77 -26.45 -6.80
C LEU A 58 -50.35 -27.11 -6.64
N LYS A 59 -49.92 -27.75 -5.53
CA LYS A 59 -50.14 -29.16 -5.04
C LYS A 59 -49.80 -30.27 -6.06
N ALA A 60 -49.12 -31.41 -5.79
CA ALA A 60 -48.54 -32.10 -4.60
C ALA A 60 -47.50 -33.17 -5.10
N PRO A 61 -47.15 -34.33 -4.44
CA PRO A 61 -47.09 -34.78 -3.03
C PRO A 61 -45.70 -35.41 -2.61
N ARG A 62 -45.63 -36.10 -1.46
CA ARG A 62 -44.46 -36.86 -0.92
C ARG A 62 -44.56 -38.37 -1.17
N ASN A 63 -43.43 -39.10 -1.22
CA ASN A 63 -43.23 -40.47 -0.65
C ASN A 63 -41.74 -40.89 -0.76
N THR A 64 -41.01 -41.14 0.35
CA THR A 64 -40.76 -42.43 1.07
C THR A 64 -39.89 -43.49 0.36
N GLY A 65 -38.74 -43.82 0.96
CA GLY A 65 -38.48 -45.21 1.39
C GLY A 65 -37.36 -46.04 0.71
N CYS A 66 -36.38 -46.39 1.56
CA CYS A 66 -35.54 -47.62 1.51
C CYS A 66 -34.41 -47.78 0.49
N ALA A 67 -33.44 -48.60 0.94
CA ALA A 67 -32.21 -48.98 0.27
C ALA A 67 -32.15 -50.50 0.06
N ALA A 68 -31.36 -50.96 -0.90
CA ALA A 68 -30.69 -52.26 -0.89
C ALA A 68 -29.56 -52.27 -1.93
N ALA A 69 -28.46 -52.95 -1.61
CA ALA A 69 -27.38 -53.23 -2.57
C ALA A 69 -27.66 -54.55 -3.31
N TYR A 70 -27.12 -54.71 -4.52
CA TYR A 70 -26.66 -56.01 -5.03
C TYR A 70 -25.55 -55.82 -6.08
N SER A 71 -24.76 -56.87 -6.28
CA SER A 71 -23.47 -56.88 -6.98
C SER A 71 -23.50 -57.51 -8.38
N SER A 72 -22.32 -57.51 -9.01
CA SER A 72 -21.81 -58.41 -10.07
C SER A 72 -22.26 -58.21 -11.53
N SER A 73 -21.33 -57.64 -12.29
CA SER A 73 -20.82 -58.11 -13.61
C SER A 73 -21.78 -58.44 -14.76
N ALA A 74 -21.71 -57.61 -15.80
CA ALA A 74 -21.61 -58.07 -17.18
C ALA A 74 -20.55 -57.22 -17.90
N ALA A 75 -19.74 -57.83 -18.77
CA ALA A 75 -18.70 -57.13 -19.51
C ALA A 75 -19.21 -56.75 -20.90
N GLU A 76 -19.12 -55.46 -21.26
CA GLU A 76 -19.22 -55.01 -22.65
C GLU A 76 -18.04 -54.10 -22.99
N SER A 77 -17.32 -54.49 -24.04
CA SER A 77 -16.22 -53.74 -24.61
C SER A 77 -16.74 -52.59 -25.45
N VAL A 78 -16.63 -51.35 -24.95
CA VAL A 78 -16.86 -50.14 -25.74
C VAL A 78 -15.55 -49.35 -25.84
N GLY A 79 -15.23 -48.91 -27.05
CA GLY A 79 -13.89 -48.45 -27.40
C GLY A 79 -13.39 -47.24 -26.63
N THR A 80 -12.07 -47.12 -26.54
CA THR A 80 -11.35 -45.97 -26.00
C THR A 80 -11.60 -44.71 -26.84
N SER A 81 -12.69 -44.01 -26.59
CA SER A 81 -12.75 -42.57 -26.86
C SER A 81 -11.88 -41.88 -25.82
N THR A 82 -10.67 -41.50 -26.20
CA THR A 82 -9.85 -40.57 -25.41
C THR A 82 -10.58 -39.25 -25.33
N SER A 83 -11.34 -39.03 -24.25
CA SER A 83 -11.82 -37.70 -23.90
C SER A 83 -10.59 -36.83 -23.70
N LEU A 84 -10.37 -35.88 -24.60
CA LEU A 84 -9.37 -34.83 -24.45
C LEU A 84 -9.81 -33.97 -23.27
N THR A 85 -9.41 -34.38 -22.06
CA THR A 85 -9.56 -33.59 -20.84
C THR A 85 -8.81 -32.29 -21.03
N THR A 86 -9.51 -31.15 -20.93
CA THR A 86 -8.89 -29.83 -20.92
C THR A 86 -7.81 -29.83 -19.83
N PRO A 87 -6.56 -29.46 -20.14
CA PRO A 87 -5.46 -29.57 -19.17
C PRO A 87 -5.74 -28.75 -17.92
N THR A 88 -5.30 -29.25 -16.77
CA THR A 88 -5.50 -28.57 -15.49
C THR A 88 -4.71 -27.26 -15.44
N ALA A 89 -5.06 -26.40 -14.49
CA ALA A 89 -4.35 -25.14 -14.30
C ALA A 89 -2.85 -25.35 -14.06
N PHE A 90 -2.49 -26.40 -13.33
CA PHE A 90 -1.09 -26.73 -13.09
C PHE A 90 -0.41 -27.39 -14.31
N GLU A 91 -1.09 -28.29 -15.03
CA GLU A 91 -0.55 -28.93 -16.23
C GLU A 91 -0.10 -27.91 -17.28
N GLU A 92 -0.89 -26.86 -17.55
CA GLU A 92 -0.50 -25.80 -18.48
C GLU A 92 0.71 -24.98 -18.02
N ILE A 93 0.83 -24.69 -16.72
CA ILE A 93 1.98 -23.97 -16.16
C ILE A 93 3.24 -24.86 -16.27
N CYS A 94 3.10 -26.14 -15.95
CA CYS A 94 4.16 -27.14 -16.03
C CYS A 94 4.56 -27.46 -17.48
N ALA A 95 3.66 -27.38 -18.47
CA ALA A 95 3.92 -27.83 -19.83
C ALA A 95 5.12 -27.16 -20.53
N GLY A 96 5.90 -27.98 -21.26
CA GLY A 96 6.99 -27.52 -22.15
C GLY A 96 8.34 -27.29 -21.47
N LYS A 97 9.44 -27.42 -22.23
CA LYS A 97 10.80 -27.19 -21.73
C LYS A 97 11.31 -25.75 -21.93
N GLN A 98 10.56 -24.89 -22.64
CA GLN A 98 10.90 -23.47 -22.73
C GLN A 98 10.80 -22.81 -21.34
N ARG A 99 11.61 -21.76 -21.15
CA ARG A 99 11.61 -20.99 -19.91
C ARG A 99 10.28 -20.23 -19.75
N LYS A 100 9.66 -20.35 -18.58
CA LYS A 100 8.48 -19.56 -18.21
C LYS A 100 8.75 -18.70 -16.96
N TYR A 101 8.22 -17.49 -16.99
CA TYR A 101 8.20 -16.53 -15.89
C TYR A 101 6.76 -16.38 -15.41
N ILE A 102 6.53 -16.69 -14.14
CA ILE A 102 5.20 -16.75 -13.53
C ILE A 102 5.16 -15.69 -12.44
N MET A 103 4.20 -14.77 -12.50
CA MET A 103 4.04 -13.71 -11.50
C MET A 103 2.78 -13.94 -10.69
N VAL A 104 2.91 -13.96 -9.37
CA VAL A 104 1.75 -14.02 -8.46
C VAL A 104 1.61 -12.67 -7.79
N SER A 105 0.57 -11.91 -8.16
CA SER A 105 0.32 -10.58 -7.63
C SER A 105 -1.12 -10.41 -7.14
N GLY A 106 -1.33 -9.48 -6.22
CA GLY A 106 -2.58 -9.36 -5.48
C GLY A 106 -2.45 -8.38 -4.32
N LYS A 107 -3.54 -8.22 -3.56
CA LYS A 107 -3.56 -7.33 -2.38
C LYS A 107 -2.65 -7.88 -1.28
N GLY A 108 -2.11 -7.01 -0.43
CA GLY A 108 -1.34 -7.44 0.75
C GLY A 108 -2.19 -8.32 1.68
N GLY A 109 -1.64 -9.48 2.10
CA GLY A 109 -2.30 -10.42 3.02
C GLY A 109 -3.13 -11.55 2.39
N VAL A 110 -3.20 -11.66 1.05
CA VAL A 110 -3.94 -12.75 0.37
C VAL A 110 -3.19 -14.10 0.32
N GLY A 111 -1.96 -14.17 0.86
CA GLY A 111 -1.11 -15.35 0.85
C GLY A 111 -0.25 -15.53 -0.42
N LYS A 112 0.10 -14.43 -1.10
CA LYS A 112 0.92 -14.44 -2.34
C LYS A 112 2.21 -15.24 -2.19
N THR A 113 2.99 -14.96 -1.15
CA THR A 113 4.26 -15.65 -0.86
C THR A 113 4.09 -17.15 -0.73
N SER A 114 3.08 -17.61 0.02
CA SER A 114 2.77 -19.04 0.17
C SER A 114 2.26 -19.67 -1.13
N LEU A 115 1.53 -18.94 -1.97
CA LEU A 115 1.10 -19.39 -3.31
C LEU A 115 2.31 -19.49 -4.27
N SER A 116 3.19 -18.50 -4.29
CA SER A 116 4.42 -18.49 -5.09
C SER A 116 5.37 -19.61 -4.68
N ALA A 117 5.64 -19.75 -3.39
CA ALA A 117 6.54 -20.78 -2.86
C ALA A 117 5.96 -22.18 -3.05
N SER A 118 4.65 -22.40 -2.85
CA SER A 118 4.01 -23.70 -3.11
C SER A 118 3.98 -24.05 -4.61
N LEU A 119 3.77 -23.07 -5.49
CA LEU A 119 3.86 -23.28 -6.94
C LEU A 119 5.28 -23.63 -7.36
N ALA A 120 6.28 -22.93 -6.81
CA ALA A 120 7.69 -23.21 -7.09
C ALA A 120 8.10 -24.62 -6.61
N VAL A 121 7.68 -25.02 -5.41
CA VAL A 121 7.86 -26.38 -4.89
C VAL A 121 7.18 -27.43 -5.78
N ARG A 122 5.93 -27.21 -6.22
CA ARG A 122 5.22 -28.13 -7.13
C ARG A 122 5.93 -28.28 -8.47
N LEU A 123 6.39 -27.18 -9.06
CA LEU A 123 7.13 -27.20 -10.32
C LEU A 123 8.47 -27.95 -10.17
N ALA A 124 9.16 -27.80 -9.04
CA ALA A 124 10.38 -28.54 -8.75
C ALA A 124 10.14 -30.05 -8.58
N GLN A 125 8.99 -30.45 -8.01
CA GLN A 125 8.59 -31.86 -7.93
C GLN A 125 8.39 -32.51 -9.31
N GLU A 126 7.94 -31.74 -10.31
CA GLU A 126 7.85 -32.18 -11.72
C GLU A 126 9.18 -32.08 -12.47
N GLY A 127 10.31 -31.92 -11.76
CA GLY A 127 11.65 -31.93 -12.32
C GLY A 127 12.09 -30.63 -13.01
N HIS A 128 11.34 -29.54 -12.88
CA HIS A 128 11.80 -28.23 -13.34
C HIS A 128 12.87 -27.68 -12.42
N THR A 129 13.99 -27.19 -12.97
CA THR A 129 14.88 -26.27 -12.25
C THR A 129 14.15 -24.95 -12.02
N VAL A 130 13.81 -24.62 -10.77
CA VAL A 130 12.98 -23.46 -10.40
C VAL A 130 13.76 -22.42 -9.60
N LEU A 131 13.60 -21.15 -9.95
CA LEU A 131 13.95 -20.02 -9.08
C LEU A 131 12.67 -19.36 -8.58
N VAL A 132 12.48 -19.25 -7.25
CA VAL A 132 11.47 -18.37 -6.65
C VAL A 132 12.13 -17.09 -6.15
N VAL A 133 11.57 -15.95 -6.54
CA VAL A 133 12.07 -14.62 -6.20
C VAL A 133 11.00 -13.84 -5.46
N SER A 134 11.35 -13.19 -4.36
CA SER A 134 10.50 -12.18 -3.74
C SER A 134 11.04 -10.77 -3.99
N THR A 135 10.13 -9.87 -4.38
CA THR A 135 10.37 -8.42 -4.45
C THR A 135 9.67 -7.67 -3.31
N ASP A 136 9.25 -8.38 -2.26
CA ASP A 136 8.60 -7.79 -1.08
C ASP A 136 9.68 -7.45 -0.02
N PRO A 137 9.87 -6.17 0.36
CA PRO A 137 10.90 -5.75 1.31
C PRO A 137 10.66 -6.27 2.74
N ALA A 138 9.57 -7.00 2.99
CA ALA A 138 9.27 -7.61 4.29
C ALA A 138 9.99 -8.95 4.56
N HIS A 139 10.87 -9.43 3.68
CA HIS A 139 11.60 -10.71 3.83
C HIS A 139 10.70 -11.93 4.08
N SER A 140 9.57 -11.99 3.37
CA SER A 140 8.52 -13.00 3.57
C SER A 140 8.84 -14.38 3.01
N LEU A 141 9.72 -14.48 2.00
CA LEU A 141 10.05 -15.73 1.33
C LEU A 141 11.02 -16.57 2.17
N SER A 142 11.96 -15.92 2.84
CA SER A 142 12.87 -16.55 3.81
C SER A 142 12.11 -17.26 4.94
N ASP A 143 11.07 -16.58 5.47
CA ASP A 143 10.19 -17.18 6.48
C ASP A 143 9.36 -18.33 5.91
N SER A 144 8.75 -18.14 4.73
CA SER A 144 7.91 -19.14 4.06
C SER A 144 8.67 -20.43 3.70
N LEU A 145 9.92 -20.32 3.25
CA LEU A 145 10.80 -21.47 2.97
C LEU A 145 11.40 -22.07 4.25
N ALA A 146 11.33 -21.37 5.38
CA ALA A 146 12.06 -21.66 6.62
C ALA A 146 13.59 -21.72 6.46
N GLN A 147 14.13 -20.93 5.54
CA GLN A 147 15.55 -20.81 5.22
C GLN A 147 15.85 -19.37 4.81
N ASP A 148 16.97 -18.81 5.28
CA ASP A 148 17.44 -17.50 4.84
C ASP A 148 17.82 -17.51 3.36
N VAL A 149 17.16 -16.66 2.57
CA VAL A 149 17.46 -16.39 1.15
C VAL A 149 17.63 -14.89 0.88
N SER A 150 17.86 -14.09 1.94
CA SER A 150 17.94 -12.61 1.92
C SER A 150 19.19 -12.02 1.28
N GLY A 151 20.22 -12.84 1.01
CA GLY A 151 21.55 -12.40 0.55
C GLY A 151 21.66 -11.91 -0.91
N GLY A 152 20.59 -11.42 -1.53
CA GLY A 152 20.60 -10.77 -2.86
C GLY A 152 20.91 -11.68 -4.07
N LYS A 153 21.17 -12.98 -3.84
CA LYS A 153 21.61 -13.95 -4.86
C LYS A 153 20.84 -15.28 -4.76
N PRO A 154 20.75 -16.08 -5.85
CA PRO A 154 20.08 -17.37 -5.80
C PRO A 154 20.72 -18.36 -4.82
N VAL A 155 19.98 -18.79 -3.80
CA VAL A 155 20.38 -19.80 -2.82
C VAL A 155 19.61 -21.09 -3.07
N LEU A 156 20.29 -22.24 -3.11
CA LEU A 156 19.63 -23.55 -3.20
C LEU A 156 18.86 -23.85 -1.90
N VAL A 157 17.62 -24.31 -2.02
CA VAL A 157 16.80 -24.67 -0.85
C VAL A 157 17.31 -26.00 -0.26
N ALA A 158 17.68 -25.97 1.01
CA ALA A 158 18.27 -27.09 1.74
C ALA A 158 17.19 -28.00 2.36
N GLY A 159 17.61 -29.20 2.80
CA GLY A 159 16.70 -30.18 3.42
C GLY A 159 15.73 -30.84 2.43
N THR A 160 16.00 -30.74 1.13
CA THR A 160 15.21 -31.34 0.05
C THR A 160 16.10 -31.68 -1.15
N ASP A 161 15.76 -32.75 -1.87
CA ASP A 161 16.42 -33.11 -3.14
C ASP A 161 15.82 -32.36 -4.34
N LEU A 162 14.87 -31.44 -4.10
CA LEU A 162 14.19 -30.69 -5.15
C LEU A 162 15.12 -29.64 -5.79
N PRO A 163 15.10 -29.49 -7.13
CA PRO A 163 15.85 -28.45 -7.84
C PRO A 163 15.17 -27.07 -7.71
N LEU A 164 15.16 -26.54 -6.48
CA LEU A 164 14.53 -25.29 -6.09
C LEU A 164 15.55 -24.30 -5.50
N TRP A 165 15.59 -23.10 -6.04
CA TRP A 165 16.38 -21.98 -5.53
C TRP A 165 15.45 -20.86 -5.06
N GLY A 166 15.80 -20.20 -3.96
CA GLY A 166 15.14 -18.98 -3.47
C GLY A 166 16.05 -17.75 -3.60
N MET A 167 15.45 -16.58 -3.75
CA MET A 167 16.15 -15.30 -3.71
C MET A 167 15.22 -14.20 -3.23
N GLU A 168 15.64 -13.43 -2.23
CA GLU A 168 15.06 -12.13 -1.91
C GLU A 168 15.98 -11.04 -2.46
N ILE A 169 15.37 -9.95 -2.94
CA ILE A 169 16.12 -8.82 -3.49
C ILE A 169 16.26 -7.76 -2.41
N ASP A 170 17.50 -7.34 -2.15
CA ASP A 170 17.79 -6.17 -1.33
C ASP A 170 17.61 -4.88 -2.18
N PRO A 171 16.62 -4.02 -1.88
CA PRO A 171 16.43 -2.76 -2.61
C PRO A 171 17.57 -1.75 -2.33
N GLU A 172 18.21 -1.80 -1.16
CA GLU A 172 19.30 -0.90 -0.80
C GLU A 172 20.61 -1.27 -1.52
N GLU A 173 20.83 -2.57 -1.81
CA GLU A 173 21.97 -3.02 -2.63
C GLU A 173 21.91 -2.43 -4.05
N GLY A 174 20.73 -2.41 -4.68
CA GLY A 174 20.53 -1.80 -6.01
C GLY A 174 20.82 -0.30 -6.03
N ARG A 175 20.37 0.42 -4.99
CA ARG A 175 20.66 1.85 -4.79
C ARG A 175 22.15 2.09 -4.58
N ARG A 176 22.81 1.25 -3.77
CA ARG A 176 24.24 1.33 -3.47
C ARG A 176 25.10 1.07 -4.71
N GLU A 177 24.79 0.05 -5.51
CA GLU A 177 25.46 -0.22 -6.78
C GLU A 177 25.37 0.99 -7.73
N PHE A 178 24.20 1.63 -7.84
CA PHE A 178 24.03 2.84 -8.66
C PHE A 178 24.80 4.06 -8.11
N MET A 179 25.02 4.15 -6.79
CA MET A 179 25.85 5.19 -6.18
C MET A 179 27.35 4.95 -6.43
N GLU A 180 27.86 3.76 -6.11
CA GLU A 180 29.27 3.37 -6.36
C GLU A 180 29.65 3.51 -7.85
N PHE A 181 28.69 3.21 -8.75
CA PHE A 181 28.78 3.43 -10.19
C PHE A 181 29.01 4.89 -10.59
N ASN A 182 28.42 5.86 -9.87
CA ASN A 182 28.56 7.30 -10.17
C ASN A 182 29.72 7.96 -9.40
N GLU A 183 30.15 7.42 -8.25
CA GLU A 183 31.31 7.94 -7.51
C GLU A 183 32.65 7.74 -8.24
N SER A 184 32.72 6.76 -9.14
CA SER A 184 33.91 6.38 -9.92
C SER A 184 34.46 7.48 -10.86
N GLY A 185 33.78 8.62 -11.02
CA GLY A 185 34.13 9.68 -11.99
C GLY A 185 34.59 11.03 -11.42
N ASN A 186 34.77 11.18 -10.10
CA ASN A 186 34.93 12.49 -9.47
C ASN A 186 36.40 12.96 -9.30
N THR A 187 37.00 13.50 -10.36
CA THR A 187 38.35 14.12 -10.35
C THR A 187 38.31 15.65 -10.50
N GLY A 188 37.63 16.35 -9.58
CA GLY A 188 37.46 17.81 -9.64
C GLY A 188 38.72 18.69 -9.45
N GLY A 189 39.89 18.11 -9.12
CA GLY A 189 41.05 18.88 -8.65
C GLY A 189 41.85 19.67 -9.70
N GLN A 190 41.90 19.23 -10.96
CA GLN A 190 42.90 19.74 -11.92
C GLN A 190 42.51 21.06 -12.63
N VAL A 191 41.22 21.39 -12.70
CA VAL A 191 40.74 22.61 -13.41
C VAL A 191 40.67 23.83 -12.48
N GLN A 192 40.59 23.61 -11.17
CA GLN A 192 40.56 24.67 -10.16
C GLN A 192 41.84 25.52 -10.19
N ASP A 193 42.99 24.90 -10.43
CA ASP A 193 44.27 25.59 -10.63
C ASP A 193 44.35 26.32 -11.97
N LEU A 194 43.79 25.76 -13.05
CA LEU A 194 43.78 26.40 -14.38
C LEU A 194 42.92 27.68 -14.39
N MET A 195 41.73 27.64 -13.77
CA MET A 195 40.85 28.81 -13.68
C MET A 195 41.36 29.87 -12.69
N ARG A 196 42.08 29.46 -11.63
CA ARG A 196 42.85 30.39 -10.78
C ARG A 196 43.93 31.11 -11.57
N GLY A 197 44.65 30.42 -12.46
CA GLY A 197 45.65 31.01 -13.35
C GLY A 197 45.11 32.09 -14.31
N MET A 198 43.81 32.08 -14.61
CA MET A 198 43.14 33.07 -15.47
C MET A 198 42.37 34.16 -14.69
N GLY A 199 42.50 34.23 -13.36
CA GLY A 199 41.81 35.22 -12.53
C GLY A 199 40.31 34.95 -12.30
N LEU A 200 39.80 33.79 -12.76
CA LEU A 200 38.38 33.40 -12.65
C LEU A 200 38.10 32.50 -11.44
N GLY A 201 39.09 32.32 -10.53
CA GLY A 201 39.00 31.41 -9.40
C GLY A 201 37.77 31.61 -8.50
N MET A 202 37.36 32.85 -8.23
CA MET A 202 36.14 33.13 -7.44
C MET A 202 34.87 32.59 -8.12
N ILE A 203 34.79 32.67 -9.44
CA ILE A 203 33.62 32.18 -10.20
C ILE A 203 33.64 30.65 -10.26
N ALA A 204 34.82 30.05 -10.44
CA ALA A 204 35.01 28.60 -10.41
C ALA A 204 34.61 27.99 -9.04
N ASP A 205 35.13 28.54 -7.95
CA ASP A 205 34.84 28.10 -6.58
C ASP A 205 33.34 28.29 -6.25
N GLN A 206 32.72 29.39 -6.67
CA GLN A 206 31.29 29.63 -6.49
C GLN A 206 30.41 28.61 -7.24
N LEU A 207 30.79 28.22 -8.46
CA LEU A 207 30.02 27.32 -9.32
C LEU A 207 30.22 25.83 -8.98
N ALA A 208 31.41 25.41 -8.57
CA ALA A 208 31.66 24.03 -8.12
C ALA A 208 30.83 23.66 -6.88
N ASP A 209 30.70 24.61 -5.94
CA ASP A 209 29.84 24.54 -4.75
C ASP A 209 28.34 24.30 -5.05
N LEU A 210 27.88 24.57 -6.28
CA LEU A 210 26.47 24.34 -6.65
C LEU A 210 26.12 22.86 -6.69
N LYS A 211 27.13 21.99 -6.76
CA LYS A 211 27.00 20.53 -6.75
C LYS A 211 25.93 20.01 -7.71
N LEU A 212 25.82 20.59 -8.91
CA LEU A 212 24.85 20.16 -9.92
C LEU A 212 25.03 18.69 -10.33
N GLY A 213 26.24 18.15 -10.17
CA GLY A 213 26.52 16.71 -10.27
C GLY A 213 25.75 15.83 -9.28
N GLU A 214 25.43 16.30 -8.06
CA GLU A 214 24.58 15.54 -7.11
C GLU A 214 23.19 15.28 -7.70
N LEU A 215 22.62 16.21 -8.47
CA LEU A 215 21.32 16.03 -9.13
C LEU A 215 21.39 15.02 -10.29
N LEU A 216 22.54 14.92 -10.97
CA LEU A 216 22.79 13.90 -12.01
C LEU A 216 23.14 12.52 -11.45
N ASN A 217 23.57 12.46 -10.19
CA ASN A 217 23.96 11.25 -9.48
C ASN A 217 22.88 10.77 -8.50
N THR A 218 21.78 11.51 -8.34
CA THR A 218 20.60 11.09 -7.58
C THR A 218 19.84 10.03 -8.39
N PRO A 219 19.62 8.81 -7.86
CA PRO A 219 18.84 7.80 -8.56
C PRO A 219 17.38 8.27 -8.78
N PRO A 220 16.78 8.03 -9.95
CA PRO A 220 15.37 8.31 -10.16
C PRO A 220 14.49 7.43 -9.24
N PRO A 221 13.34 7.94 -8.76
CA PRO A 221 12.44 7.17 -7.91
C PRO A 221 11.93 5.92 -8.63
N GLY A 222 11.94 4.78 -7.94
CA GLY A 222 11.56 3.49 -8.53
C GLY A 222 12.65 2.81 -9.38
N LEU A 223 13.89 3.32 -9.34
CA LEU A 223 15.05 2.63 -9.90
C LEU A 223 15.26 1.28 -9.22
N ASP A 224 15.09 1.22 -7.90
CA ASP A 224 15.41 0.05 -7.07
C ASP A 224 14.61 -1.18 -7.53
N GLU A 225 13.29 -1.03 -7.75
CA GLU A 225 12.42 -2.07 -8.29
C GLU A 225 12.77 -2.46 -9.75
N ALA A 226 13.24 -1.52 -10.58
CA ALA A 226 13.63 -1.80 -11.96
C ALA A 226 14.97 -2.56 -12.03
N VAL A 227 15.95 -2.17 -11.22
CA VAL A 227 17.26 -2.83 -11.06
C VAL A 227 17.07 -4.22 -10.45
N ALA A 228 16.20 -4.35 -9.46
CA ALA A 228 15.81 -5.62 -8.85
C ALA A 228 15.39 -6.66 -9.91
N VAL A 229 14.42 -6.32 -10.77
CA VAL A 229 13.98 -7.25 -11.82
C VAL A 229 15.07 -7.49 -12.88
N ALA A 230 15.86 -6.47 -13.22
CA ALA A 230 16.99 -6.63 -14.13
C ALA A 230 18.07 -7.60 -13.60
N LYS A 231 18.37 -7.56 -12.28
CA LYS A 231 19.25 -8.53 -11.60
C LYS A 231 18.72 -9.96 -11.73
N VAL A 232 17.42 -10.18 -11.52
CA VAL A 232 16.80 -11.51 -11.70
C VAL A 232 17.01 -12.03 -13.12
N VAL A 233 16.76 -11.19 -14.14
CA VAL A 233 16.97 -11.60 -15.54
C VAL A 233 18.45 -11.89 -15.81
N GLN A 234 19.39 -11.11 -15.26
CA GLN A 234 20.82 -11.39 -15.34
C GLN A 234 21.19 -12.76 -14.75
N PHE A 235 20.77 -13.07 -13.52
CA PHE A 235 21.06 -14.37 -12.89
C PHE A 235 20.40 -15.54 -13.62
N VAL A 236 19.22 -15.32 -14.20
CA VAL A 236 18.48 -16.32 -14.96
C VAL A 236 19.09 -16.55 -16.36
N GLN A 237 19.74 -15.54 -16.94
CA GLN A 237 20.51 -15.68 -18.20
C GLN A 237 21.92 -16.25 -17.95
N SER A 238 22.52 -15.97 -16.80
CA SER A 238 23.82 -16.51 -16.39
C SER A 238 23.78 -18.05 -16.23
N ALA A 239 24.90 -18.70 -16.55
CA ALA A 239 25.10 -20.13 -16.31
C ALA A 239 25.74 -20.43 -14.94
N GLU A 240 26.00 -19.39 -14.13
CA GLU A 240 26.71 -19.45 -12.84
C GLU A 240 26.04 -20.36 -11.78
N TYR A 241 24.70 -20.39 -11.74
CA TYR A 241 23.94 -21.13 -10.73
C TYR A 241 23.34 -22.42 -11.32
N ALA A 242 22.30 -22.28 -12.15
CA ALA A 242 21.63 -23.39 -12.81
C ALA A 242 20.84 -22.89 -14.02
N LYS A 243 20.54 -23.79 -14.98
CA LYS A 243 19.70 -23.45 -16.13
C LYS A 243 18.21 -23.45 -15.75
N PHE A 244 17.77 -22.39 -15.07
CA PHE A 244 16.38 -22.24 -14.63
C PHE A 244 15.38 -22.37 -15.79
N THR A 245 14.38 -23.23 -15.61
CA THR A 245 13.29 -23.48 -16.58
C THR A 245 11.97 -22.85 -16.13
N ARG A 246 11.81 -22.60 -14.84
CA ARG A 246 10.68 -21.87 -14.25
C ARG A 246 11.22 -20.79 -13.32
N ILE A 247 10.64 -19.60 -13.39
CA ILE A 247 10.94 -18.49 -12.51
C ILE A 247 9.61 -18.00 -11.94
N VAL A 248 9.46 -18.01 -10.62
CA VAL A 248 8.23 -17.59 -9.93
C VAL A 248 8.51 -16.32 -9.14
N PHE A 249 7.80 -15.24 -9.44
CA PHE A 249 7.88 -13.97 -8.71
C PHE A 249 6.74 -13.85 -7.69
N ASP A 250 7.08 -13.73 -6.41
CA ASP A 250 6.22 -13.11 -5.40
C ASP A 250 6.41 -11.60 -5.47
N THR A 251 5.44 -10.90 -6.04
CA THR A 251 5.53 -9.45 -6.27
C THR A 251 5.11 -8.66 -5.02
N ALA A 252 5.48 -7.39 -4.94
CA ALA A 252 4.88 -6.46 -3.97
C ALA A 252 3.34 -6.34 -4.15
N PRO A 253 2.56 -5.75 -3.21
CA PRO A 253 1.10 -5.59 -3.34
C PRO A 253 0.65 -4.86 -4.62
N THR A 254 -0.60 -5.07 -5.08
CA THR A 254 -1.17 -4.55 -6.36
C THR A 254 -0.68 -3.16 -6.79
N GLY A 255 -0.86 -2.14 -5.95
CA GLY A 255 -0.46 -0.76 -6.27
C GLY A 255 1.05 -0.55 -6.46
N HIS A 256 1.90 -1.40 -5.86
CA HIS A 256 3.35 -1.42 -6.09
C HIS A 256 3.72 -2.30 -7.29
N THR A 257 2.98 -3.38 -7.57
CA THR A 257 3.19 -4.17 -8.80
C THR A 257 2.83 -3.36 -10.05
N LEU A 258 1.70 -2.64 -10.07
CA LEU A 258 1.36 -1.78 -11.21
C LEU A 258 2.39 -0.67 -11.43
N ARG A 259 2.94 -0.10 -10.33
CA ARG A 259 4.11 0.78 -10.41
C ARG A 259 5.29 0.05 -11.05
N LEU A 260 5.71 -1.11 -10.55
CA LEU A 260 6.79 -1.94 -11.10
C LEU A 260 6.59 -2.32 -12.59
N LEU A 261 5.35 -2.38 -13.08
CA LEU A 261 5.03 -2.61 -14.50
C LEU A 261 5.11 -1.34 -15.36
N SER A 262 4.78 -0.17 -14.81
CA SER A 262 4.94 1.15 -15.46
C SER A 262 6.33 1.78 -15.30
N LEU A 263 7.08 1.38 -14.26
CA LEU A 263 8.38 1.93 -13.89
C LEU A 263 9.45 1.74 -14.98
N PRO A 264 9.47 0.65 -15.77
CA PRO A 264 10.37 0.54 -16.91
C PRO A 264 10.25 1.71 -17.89
N ASP A 265 9.05 2.27 -18.11
CA ASP A 265 8.88 3.44 -18.99
C ASP A 265 9.33 4.73 -18.32
N PHE A 266 9.03 4.90 -17.02
CA PHE A 266 9.52 6.05 -16.26
C PHE A 266 11.05 6.09 -16.16
N VAL A 267 11.68 4.94 -15.90
CA VAL A 267 13.13 4.81 -15.76
C VAL A 267 13.80 4.83 -17.13
N ASP A 268 13.24 4.24 -18.19
CA ASP A 268 13.77 4.37 -19.57
C ASP A 268 13.74 5.83 -20.03
N ALA A 269 12.63 6.56 -19.78
CA ALA A 269 12.53 7.98 -20.09
C ALA A 269 13.50 8.83 -19.26
N SER A 270 13.61 8.58 -17.95
CA SER A 270 14.51 9.31 -17.04
C SER A 270 15.98 9.06 -17.37
N LEU A 271 16.38 7.80 -17.56
CA LEU A 271 17.72 7.44 -18.03
C LEU A 271 17.98 8.02 -19.43
N GLY A 272 16.99 8.02 -20.33
CA GLY A 272 17.09 8.62 -21.66
C GLY A 272 17.37 10.12 -21.60
N LYS A 273 16.72 10.85 -20.68
CA LYS A 273 17.03 12.27 -20.39
C LYS A 273 18.46 12.43 -19.86
N VAL A 274 18.88 11.65 -18.87
CA VAL A 274 20.24 11.73 -18.29
C VAL A 274 21.33 11.36 -19.31
N ILE A 275 21.12 10.31 -20.12
CA ILE A 275 22.03 9.89 -21.20
C ILE A 275 22.12 10.98 -22.27
N ARG A 276 20.99 11.56 -22.71
CA ARG A 276 20.97 12.67 -23.66
C ARG A 276 21.69 13.91 -23.11
N LEU A 277 21.49 14.21 -21.83
CA LEU A 277 22.15 15.31 -21.13
C LEU A 277 23.67 15.08 -21.07
N ARG A 278 24.14 13.91 -20.62
CA ARG A 278 25.57 13.55 -20.59
C ARG A 278 26.19 13.55 -21.99
N LYS A 279 25.54 12.98 -23.02
CA LYS A 279 26.03 13.07 -24.42
C LYS A 279 26.19 14.51 -24.91
N LYS A 280 25.25 15.41 -24.56
CA LYS A 280 25.39 16.85 -24.85
C LYS A 280 26.51 17.52 -24.04
N LEU A 281 26.72 17.12 -22.78
CA LEU A 281 27.82 17.61 -21.93
C LEU A 281 29.20 17.13 -22.41
N SER A 282 29.33 15.91 -22.94
CA SER A 282 30.58 15.40 -23.54
C SER A 282 31.06 16.33 -24.67
N GLY A 283 30.15 16.74 -25.56
CA GLY A 283 30.41 17.73 -26.61
C GLY A 283 30.47 19.20 -26.15
N ALA A 284 30.19 19.50 -24.89
CA ALA A 284 30.19 20.88 -24.38
C ALA A 284 31.62 21.38 -24.08
N THR A 285 31.75 22.69 -23.86
CA THR A 285 33.04 23.29 -23.50
C THR A 285 33.55 22.78 -22.14
N ALA A 286 34.87 22.82 -21.93
CA ALA A 286 35.48 22.38 -20.67
C ALA A 286 34.92 23.13 -19.43
N VAL A 287 34.56 24.40 -19.60
CA VAL A 287 33.86 25.20 -18.58
C VAL A 287 32.54 24.56 -18.20
N VAL A 288 31.68 24.23 -19.18
CA VAL A 288 30.37 23.61 -18.94
C VAL A 288 30.50 22.21 -18.34
N ARG A 289 31.46 21.39 -18.81
CA ARG A 289 31.76 20.08 -18.19
C ARG A 289 32.17 20.20 -16.72
N SER A 290 32.94 21.23 -16.38
CA SER A 290 33.32 21.51 -14.99
C SER A 290 32.13 21.90 -14.09
N LEU A 291 31.10 22.57 -14.62
CA LEU A 291 29.91 22.97 -13.84
C LEU A 291 29.09 21.77 -13.33
N PHE A 292 29.07 20.68 -14.10
CA PHE A 292 28.35 19.45 -13.75
C PHE A 292 29.24 18.41 -13.06
N GLY A 293 30.51 18.73 -12.79
CA GLY A 293 31.46 17.83 -12.13
C GLY A 293 31.85 16.61 -12.97
N THR A 294 31.75 16.71 -14.31
CA THR A 294 31.98 15.58 -15.22
C THR A 294 33.39 15.59 -15.81
N ALA A 295 34.14 14.51 -15.61
CA ALA A 295 35.44 14.27 -16.25
C ALA A 295 35.32 14.03 -17.77
N GLU A 296 36.45 13.97 -18.48
CA GLU A 296 36.48 13.70 -19.93
C GLU A 296 36.00 12.28 -20.30
N ALA A 297 36.06 11.32 -19.37
CA ALA A 297 35.61 9.94 -19.55
C ALA A 297 34.07 9.76 -19.47
N GLN A 298 33.30 10.67 -20.09
CA GLN A 298 31.84 10.54 -20.11
C GLN A 298 31.37 9.31 -20.89
N ASP A 299 32.08 8.92 -21.95
CA ASP A 299 31.65 7.87 -22.88
C ASP A 299 31.53 6.50 -22.20
N GLU A 300 32.45 6.13 -21.30
CA GLU A 300 32.37 4.86 -20.55
C GLU A 300 31.13 4.84 -19.63
N THR A 301 30.85 5.96 -18.95
CA THR A 301 29.70 6.03 -18.04
C THR A 301 28.38 6.09 -18.80
N VAL A 302 28.35 6.73 -19.98
CA VAL A 302 27.22 6.72 -20.91
C VAL A 302 26.96 5.32 -21.43
N GLN A 303 27.97 4.60 -21.92
CA GLN A 303 27.84 3.21 -22.39
C GLN A 303 27.25 2.29 -21.32
N LYS A 304 27.74 2.40 -20.08
CA LYS A 304 27.21 1.60 -18.96
C LYS A 304 25.75 1.97 -18.61
N LEU A 305 25.37 3.25 -18.69
CA LEU A 305 23.97 3.68 -18.51
C LEU A 305 23.06 3.17 -19.65
N GLU A 306 23.57 3.10 -20.88
CA GLU A 306 22.85 2.51 -22.02
C GLU A 306 22.62 1.01 -21.82
N VAL A 307 23.62 0.26 -21.33
CA VAL A 307 23.46 -1.16 -20.94
C VAL A 307 22.39 -1.33 -19.84
N LEU A 308 22.34 -0.43 -18.85
CA LEU A 308 21.28 -0.45 -17.83
C LEU A 308 19.90 -0.18 -18.45
N GLN A 309 19.81 0.80 -19.35
CA GLN A 309 18.57 1.14 -20.06
C GLN A 309 18.07 -0.02 -20.94
N GLU A 310 18.97 -0.72 -21.64
CA GLU A 310 18.64 -1.91 -22.44
C GLU A 310 18.09 -3.06 -21.59
N ARG A 311 18.69 -3.30 -20.41
CA ARG A 311 18.20 -4.31 -19.45
C ARG A 311 16.77 -4.01 -19.00
N ILE A 312 16.46 -2.74 -18.72
CA ILE A 312 15.12 -2.30 -18.32
C ILE A 312 14.10 -2.46 -19.46
N ARG A 313 14.48 -2.15 -20.71
CA ARG A 313 13.64 -2.43 -21.89
C ARG A 313 13.41 -3.93 -22.09
N LEU A 314 14.43 -4.76 -21.85
CA LEU A 314 14.32 -6.22 -21.94
C LEU A 314 13.34 -6.78 -20.89
N VAL A 315 13.36 -6.26 -19.66
CA VAL A 315 12.35 -6.57 -18.63
C VAL A 315 10.94 -6.25 -19.13
N LYS A 316 10.71 -5.06 -19.69
CA LYS A 316 9.40 -4.68 -20.25
C LYS A 316 8.94 -5.61 -21.38
N GLN A 317 9.85 -5.96 -22.31
CA GLN A 317 9.55 -6.90 -23.40
C GLN A 317 9.22 -8.29 -22.87
N LEU A 318 9.95 -8.76 -21.85
CA LEU A 318 9.72 -10.05 -21.20
C LEU A 318 8.31 -10.09 -20.60
N PHE A 319 7.92 -9.06 -19.87
CA PHE A 319 6.63 -9.00 -19.19
C PHE A 319 5.42 -9.00 -20.16
N ARG A 320 5.60 -8.50 -21.38
CA ARG A 320 4.59 -8.50 -22.45
C ARG A 320 4.64 -9.76 -23.35
N ASN A 321 5.59 -10.67 -23.15
CA ASN A 321 5.73 -11.88 -23.96
C ASN A 321 4.70 -12.95 -23.56
N LYS A 322 3.72 -13.21 -24.44
CA LYS A 322 2.60 -14.13 -24.21
C LYS A 322 2.97 -15.63 -24.19
N GLU A 323 4.16 -15.99 -24.66
CA GLU A 323 4.64 -17.38 -24.72
C GLU A 323 5.47 -17.77 -23.49
N THR A 324 6.24 -16.80 -22.96
CA THR A 324 7.18 -17.03 -21.86
C THR A 324 6.74 -16.43 -20.54
N THR A 325 5.88 -15.41 -20.52
CA THR A 325 5.37 -14.82 -19.27
C THR A 325 3.91 -15.19 -19.02
N GLU A 326 3.57 -15.40 -17.76
CA GLU A 326 2.20 -15.57 -17.30
C GLU A 326 1.97 -14.87 -15.96
N PHE A 327 0.87 -14.15 -15.88
CA PHE A 327 0.42 -13.47 -14.67
C PHE A 327 -0.75 -14.21 -14.03
N ILE A 328 -0.67 -14.38 -12.71
CA ILE A 328 -1.66 -15.04 -11.86
C ILE A 328 -2.12 -14.02 -10.81
N ILE A 329 -3.41 -13.70 -10.82
CA ILE A 329 -3.99 -12.81 -9.81
C ILE A 329 -4.32 -13.64 -8.56
N ALA A 330 -3.77 -13.26 -7.40
CA ALA A 330 -4.12 -13.83 -6.11
C ALA A 330 -5.09 -12.90 -5.37
N THR A 331 -6.21 -13.45 -4.89
CA THR A 331 -7.21 -12.70 -4.13
C THR A 331 -7.84 -13.55 -3.01
N ILE A 332 -8.71 -12.94 -2.23
CA ILE A 332 -9.54 -13.59 -1.21
C ILE A 332 -11.02 -13.39 -1.54
N PRO A 333 -11.91 -14.33 -1.16
CA PRO A 333 -13.35 -14.27 -1.44
C PRO A 333 -14.03 -13.18 -0.60
N THR A 334 -13.87 -11.94 -1.06
CA THR A 334 -14.46 -10.72 -0.50
C THR A 334 -14.79 -9.78 -1.65
N TYR A 335 -15.90 -9.06 -1.57
CA TYR A 335 -16.36 -8.17 -2.66
C TYR A 335 -15.30 -7.14 -3.07
N LEU A 336 -14.68 -6.47 -2.09
CA LEU A 336 -13.57 -5.52 -2.35
C LEU A 336 -12.34 -6.19 -2.96
N GLY A 337 -11.97 -7.41 -2.52
CA GLY A 337 -10.82 -8.14 -3.07
C GLY A 337 -11.00 -8.51 -4.54
N ILE A 338 -12.24 -8.77 -4.95
CA ILE A 338 -12.59 -9.15 -6.32
C ILE A 338 -12.70 -7.91 -7.21
N ASN A 339 -13.31 -6.82 -6.75
CA ASN A 339 -13.29 -5.54 -7.48
C ASN A 339 -11.87 -4.99 -7.69
N GLU A 340 -11.00 -5.13 -6.70
CA GLU A 340 -9.57 -4.78 -6.82
C GLU A 340 -8.85 -5.69 -7.83
N SER A 341 -9.21 -6.99 -7.88
CA SER A 341 -8.69 -7.92 -8.88
C SER A 341 -9.17 -7.58 -10.30
N GLY A 342 -10.41 -7.10 -10.45
CA GLY A 342 -10.96 -6.62 -11.71
C GLY A 342 -10.20 -5.38 -12.23
N ARG A 343 -9.95 -4.40 -11.35
CA ARG A 343 -9.09 -3.24 -11.67
C ARG A 343 -7.68 -3.66 -12.08
N LEU A 344 -7.05 -4.56 -11.33
CA LEU A 344 -5.73 -5.11 -11.67
C LEU A 344 -5.74 -5.77 -13.07
N LEU A 345 -6.75 -6.58 -13.38
CA LEU A 345 -6.88 -7.22 -14.69
C LEU A 345 -7.04 -6.18 -15.82
N GLN A 346 -7.82 -5.11 -15.60
CA GLN A 346 -7.94 -4.02 -16.58
C GLN A 346 -6.59 -3.36 -16.88
N SER A 347 -5.81 -3.04 -15.84
CA SER A 347 -4.46 -2.49 -16.00
C SER A 347 -3.50 -3.47 -16.70
N LEU A 348 -3.53 -4.76 -16.35
CA LEU A 348 -2.70 -5.78 -17.03
C LEU A 348 -3.06 -5.90 -18.52
N ARG A 349 -4.35 -5.83 -18.86
CA ARG A 349 -4.84 -5.82 -20.25
C ARG A 349 -4.41 -4.56 -21.00
N HIS A 350 -4.47 -3.39 -20.38
CA HIS A 350 -3.96 -2.13 -20.93
C HIS A 350 -2.47 -2.21 -21.26
N GLU A 351 -1.67 -2.78 -20.35
CA GLU A 351 -0.23 -2.98 -20.54
C GLU A 351 0.14 -4.15 -21.46
N GLY A 352 -0.84 -4.90 -21.98
CA GLY A 352 -0.62 -6.05 -22.86
C GLY A 352 -0.01 -7.27 -22.17
N ILE A 353 -0.09 -7.36 -20.84
CA ILE A 353 0.52 -8.41 -20.03
C ILE A 353 -0.41 -9.65 -19.99
N PRO A 354 0.11 -10.86 -20.25
CA PRO A 354 -0.70 -12.09 -20.31
C PRO A 354 -1.15 -12.55 -18.92
N CYS A 355 -2.39 -12.22 -18.53
CA CYS A 355 -3.05 -12.79 -17.36
C CYS A 355 -4.03 -13.89 -17.77
N LYS A 356 -3.85 -15.11 -17.25
CA LYS A 356 -4.71 -16.28 -17.57
C LYS A 356 -5.50 -16.84 -16.38
N ARG A 357 -5.04 -16.57 -15.15
CA ARG A 357 -5.47 -17.29 -13.95
C ARG A 357 -5.80 -16.34 -12.81
N ILE A 358 -6.81 -16.72 -12.03
CA ILE A 358 -7.13 -16.08 -10.75
C ILE A 358 -7.23 -17.15 -9.65
N VAL A 359 -6.44 -16.98 -8.60
CA VAL A 359 -6.46 -17.81 -7.40
C VAL A 359 -7.27 -17.10 -6.32
N VAL A 360 -8.41 -17.69 -5.93
CA VAL A 360 -9.18 -17.26 -4.76
C VAL A 360 -8.75 -18.11 -3.57
N ASN A 361 -7.90 -17.55 -2.72
CA ASN A 361 -7.33 -18.21 -1.54
C ASN A 361 -8.19 -17.99 -0.29
N GLN A 362 -7.92 -18.72 0.81
CA GLN A 362 -8.62 -18.60 2.10
C GLN A 362 -10.14 -18.90 2.03
N VAL A 363 -10.55 -19.81 1.13
CA VAL A 363 -11.95 -20.27 1.02
C VAL A 363 -12.28 -21.20 2.20
N VAL A 364 -13.33 -20.90 2.97
CA VAL A 364 -13.72 -21.69 4.14
C VAL A 364 -14.49 -22.93 3.70
N GLY A 365 -13.81 -24.08 3.71
CA GLY A 365 -14.41 -25.37 3.36
C GLY A 365 -15.65 -25.72 4.19
N SER A 366 -16.56 -26.50 3.60
CA SER A 366 -17.83 -26.92 4.22
C SER A 366 -17.62 -27.66 5.55
N GLY A 367 -16.61 -28.52 5.65
CA GLY A 367 -16.22 -29.22 6.88
C GLY A 367 -15.33 -28.42 7.85
N MET A 368 -14.64 -27.36 7.40
CA MET A 368 -13.58 -26.68 8.18
C MET A 368 -14.08 -25.52 9.06
N GLY A 369 -15.39 -25.26 9.11
CA GLY A 369 -15.95 -24.07 9.74
C GLY A 369 -15.64 -23.91 11.24
N GLN A 370 -15.67 -25.02 12.00
CA GLN A 370 -15.35 -24.98 13.43
C GLN A 370 -13.85 -24.80 13.71
N THR A 371 -12.99 -25.37 12.85
CA THR A 371 -11.54 -25.16 12.91
C THR A 371 -11.18 -23.70 12.61
N TYR A 372 -11.81 -23.12 11.57
CA TYR A 372 -11.70 -21.69 11.26
C TYR A 372 -12.10 -20.80 12.45
N LEU A 373 -13.22 -21.10 13.12
CA LEU A 373 -13.65 -20.32 14.30
C LEU A 373 -12.61 -20.37 15.43
N LYS A 374 -12.07 -21.55 15.75
CA LYS A 374 -11.02 -21.71 16.77
C LYS A 374 -9.75 -20.95 16.40
N MET A 375 -9.30 -21.07 15.16
CA MET A 375 -8.13 -20.34 14.64
C MET A 375 -8.36 -18.82 14.74
N LYS A 376 -9.52 -18.33 14.27
CA LYS A 376 -9.84 -16.90 14.25
C LYS A 376 -9.97 -16.30 15.66
N LEU A 377 -10.48 -17.04 16.63
CA LEU A 377 -10.52 -16.61 18.03
C LEU A 377 -9.12 -16.61 18.67
N ARG A 378 -8.27 -17.61 18.38
CA ARG A 378 -6.88 -17.64 18.84
C ARG A 378 -6.05 -16.48 18.26
N ASP A 379 -6.21 -16.20 16.97
CA ASP A 379 -5.58 -15.03 16.32
C ASP A 379 -6.03 -13.73 16.97
N GLN A 380 -7.32 -13.62 17.31
CA GLN A 380 -7.87 -12.45 17.99
C GLN A 380 -7.30 -12.28 19.39
N GLU A 381 -7.22 -13.36 20.18
CA GLU A 381 -6.61 -13.34 21.51
C GLU A 381 -5.13 -12.95 21.45
N ALA A 382 -4.35 -13.56 20.55
CA ALA A 382 -2.94 -13.21 20.33
C ALA A 382 -2.75 -11.74 19.89
N SER A 383 -3.64 -11.25 19.02
CA SER A 383 -3.64 -9.86 18.55
C SER A 383 -3.97 -8.86 19.65
N LEU A 384 -4.94 -9.19 20.53
CA LEU A 384 -5.30 -8.37 21.67
C LEU A 384 -4.19 -8.36 22.73
N ASN A 385 -3.55 -9.50 23.00
CA ASN A 385 -2.39 -9.59 23.89
C ASN A 385 -1.23 -8.74 23.36
N MET A 386 -0.93 -8.81 22.06
CA MET A 386 0.07 -7.93 21.42
C MET A 386 -0.22 -6.44 21.65
N ILE A 387 -1.50 -5.99 21.57
CA ILE A 387 -1.88 -4.60 21.86
C ILE A 387 -1.73 -4.23 23.35
N MET A 388 -1.89 -5.19 24.26
CA MET A 388 -1.73 -4.98 25.70
C MET A 388 -0.26 -4.98 26.15
N GLU A 389 0.58 -5.75 25.47
CA GLU A 389 2.01 -5.94 25.80
C GLU A 389 2.94 -4.97 25.06
N ASP A 390 2.57 -4.48 23.88
CA ASP A 390 3.40 -3.58 23.07
C ASP A 390 3.64 -2.22 23.78
N PRO A 391 4.91 -1.75 23.90
CA PRO A 391 5.25 -0.57 24.69
C PRO A 391 4.75 0.76 24.12
N ASP A 392 4.45 0.82 22.82
CA ASP A 392 3.93 2.02 22.16
C ASP A 392 2.38 2.01 22.12
N LEU A 393 1.74 0.85 22.21
CA LEU A 393 0.27 0.71 22.26
C LEU A 393 -0.33 0.57 23.66
N THR A 394 0.42 0.05 24.65
CA THR A 394 -0.11 -0.26 25.98
C THR A 394 -0.60 0.97 26.75
N GLY A 395 -0.02 2.16 26.50
CA GLY A 395 -0.47 3.42 27.11
C GLY A 395 -1.74 4.04 26.49
N LEU A 396 -2.22 3.55 25.35
CA LEU A 396 -3.33 4.16 24.61
C LEU A 396 -4.71 3.78 25.18
N ARG A 397 -5.71 4.64 24.95
CA ARG A 397 -7.13 4.27 25.11
C ARG A 397 -7.46 3.17 24.10
N LYS A 398 -8.01 2.07 24.57
CA LYS A 398 -8.34 0.88 23.76
C LYS A 398 -9.85 0.81 23.58
N VAL A 399 -10.29 0.84 22.33
CA VAL A 399 -11.70 0.72 21.95
C VAL A 399 -11.89 -0.60 21.22
N LEU A 400 -12.77 -1.48 21.72
CA LEU A 400 -13.08 -2.76 21.09
C LEU A 400 -14.42 -2.65 20.36
N ALA A 401 -14.37 -2.39 19.05
CA ALA A 401 -15.56 -2.30 18.22
C ALA A 401 -15.98 -3.72 17.76
N PRO A 402 -17.18 -4.19 18.12
CA PRO A 402 -17.65 -5.52 17.75
C PRO A 402 -17.86 -5.61 16.23
N LEU A 403 -17.66 -6.80 15.68
CA LEU A 403 -18.12 -7.09 14.33
C LEU A 403 -19.65 -7.02 14.29
N VAL A 404 -20.17 -6.15 13.41
CA VAL A 404 -21.60 -5.99 13.15
C VAL A 404 -22.05 -6.84 11.96
N ASP A 405 -23.28 -7.33 12.01
CA ASP A 405 -23.85 -8.25 11.00
C ASP A 405 -24.27 -7.56 9.68
N LEU A 406 -24.27 -6.23 9.65
CA LEU A 406 -24.69 -5.39 8.52
C LEU A 406 -23.61 -4.35 8.22
N GLU A 407 -23.47 -3.98 6.95
CA GLU A 407 -22.58 -2.88 6.56
C GLU A 407 -23.05 -1.56 7.19
N VAL A 408 -22.12 -0.80 7.77
CA VAL A 408 -22.42 0.47 8.43
C VAL A 408 -22.53 1.58 7.39
N ARG A 409 -23.68 1.64 6.70
CA ARG A 409 -24.01 2.66 5.69
C ARG A 409 -25.22 3.49 6.11
N GLY A 410 -25.19 4.78 5.79
CA GLY A 410 -26.22 5.75 6.11
C GLY A 410 -26.19 6.22 7.58
N VAL A 411 -26.69 7.43 7.81
CA VAL A 411 -26.61 8.11 9.12
C VAL A 411 -27.15 7.29 10.30
N PRO A 412 -28.29 6.56 10.22
CA PRO A 412 -28.80 5.79 11.35
C PRO A 412 -27.86 4.65 11.78
N ALA A 413 -27.25 3.93 10.82
CA ALA A 413 -26.30 2.87 11.12
C ALA A 413 -24.99 3.43 11.70
N LEU A 414 -24.52 4.55 11.15
CA LEU A 414 -23.36 5.28 11.66
C LEU A 414 -23.58 5.82 13.08
N SER A 415 -24.79 6.30 13.41
CA SER A 415 -25.15 6.72 14.76
C SER A 415 -25.10 5.55 15.74
N TYR A 416 -25.76 4.43 15.40
CA TYR A 416 -25.73 3.22 16.24
C TYR A 416 -24.31 2.70 16.43
N PHE A 417 -23.51 2.64 15.37
CA PHE A 417 -22.11 2.22 15.46
C PHE A 417 -21.30 3.18 16.34
N GLY A 418 -21.53 4.50 16.23
CA GLY A 418 -20.89 5.51 17.07
C GLY A 418 -21.26 5.40 18.56
N ASP A 419 -22.52 5.05 18.85
CA ASP A 419 -23.02 4.79 20.20
C ASP A 419 -22.48 3.49 20.83
N VAL A 420 -22.00 2.55 20.01
CA VAL A 420 -21.31 1.33 20.48
C VAL A 420 -19.82 1.57 20.63
N VAL A 421 -19.16 2.19 19.64
CA VAL A 421 -17.70 2.31 19.55
C VAL A 421 -17.17 3.42 20.45
N TRP A 422 -17.77 4.61 20.42
CA TRP A 422 -17.17 5.79 21.05
C TRP A 422 -17.65 6.03 22.49
N LYS A 423 -18.68 5.32 22.95
CA LYS A 423 -19.37 5.57 24.24
C LYS A 423 -18.44 5.83 25.42
N ASP A 424 -17.51 4.92 25.69
CA ASP A 424 -16.71 4.94 26.92
C ASP A 424 -15.49 5.90 26.82
N VAL A 425 -15.15 6.34 25.60
CA VAL A 425 -14.03 7.27 25.34
C VAL A 425 -14.48 8.69 24.96
N TYR A 426 -15.74 8.88 24.56
CA TYR A 426 -16.28 10.11 23.97
C TYR A 426 -15.94 11.36 24.78
N ASP A 427 -16.26 11.37 26.09
CA ASP A 427 -16.00 12.52 26.96
C ASP A 427 -14.50 12.85 27.04
N SER A 428 -13.64 11.83 27.04
CA SER A 428 -12.19 12.02 27.08
C SER A 428 -11.62 12.52 25.75
N MET A 429 -12.23 12.15 24.61
CA MET A 429 -11.84 12.66 23.29
C MET A 429 -12.35 14.08 23.06
N ASN A 430 -13.54 14.42 23.58
CA ASN A 430 -14.18 15.71 23.38
C ASN A 430 -13.60 16.84 24.26
N ARG A 431 -12.97 16.51 25.40
CA ARG A 431 -12.25 17.47 26.25
C ARG A 431 -11.05 18.09 25.52
N GLY A 432 -10.74 19.34 25.85
CA GLY A 432 -9.62 20.10 25.28
C GLY A 432 -10.08 21.45 24.72
N SER A 433 -9.47 21.87 23.63
CA SER A 433 -9.79 23.11 22.92
C SER A 433 -11.19 23.14 22.29
N ASP A 434 -11.68 24.36 22.02
CA ASP A 434 -12.97 24.55 21.34
C ASP A 434 -13.00 23.93 19.94
N ARG A 435 -11.88 24.02 19.20
CA ARG A 435 -11.64 23.28 17.95
C ARG A 435 -10.72 22.09 18.18
N LYS A 436 -11.09 20.89 17.70
CA LYS A 436 -10.25 19.69 17.71
C LYS A 436 -10.23 18.96 16.37
N TYR A 437 -9.10 18.31 16.09
CA TYR A 437 -8.80 17.58 14.88
C TYR A 437 -8.52 16.11 15.22
N PHE A 438 -9.18 15.18 14.53
CA PHE A 438 -9.01 13.74 14.69
C PHE A 438 -8.49 13.13 13.40
N LEU A 439 -7.36 12.44 13.44
CA LEU A 439 -6.78 11.77 12.27
C LEU A 439 -6.97 10.26 12.41
N MET A 440 -7.70 9.66 11.47
CA MET A 440 -8.08 8.25 11.50
C MET A 440 -7.17 7.44 10.57
N GLY A 441 -6.11 6.86 11.14
CA GLY A 441 -5.08 6.13 10.40
C GLY A 441 -5.16 4.61 10.58
N GLY A 442 -4.76 3.85 9.55
CA GLY A 442 -4.64 2.40 9.62
C GLY A 442 -4.48 1.73 8.27
N LYS A 443 -4.34 0.40 8.28
CA LYS A 443 -4.21 -0.44 7.07
C LYS A 443 -5.49 -0.40 6.23
N GLY A 444 -5.37 -0.52 4.90
CA GLY A 444 -6.52 -0.53 4.00
C GLY A 444 -7.48 -1.71 4.24
N GLY A 445 -8.74 -1.42 4.56
CA GLY A 445 -9.79 -2.43 4.81
C GLY A 445 -10.13 -2.71 6.28
N VAL A 446 -9.50 -2.02 7.24
CA VAL A 446 -9.82 -2.13 8.69
C VAL A 446 -11.12 -1.41 9.09
N GLY A 447 -11.81 -0.74 8.16
CA GLY A 447 -13.03 0.03 8.43
C GLY A 447 -12.78 1.44 8.99
N LYS A 448 -11.70 2.11 8.57
CA LYS A 448 -11.38 3.50 8.98
C LYS A 448 -12.56 4.42 8.74
N THR A 449 -13.07 4.48 7.50
CA THR A 449 -14.14 5.38 7.08
C THR A 449 -15.41 5.21 7.91
N SER A 450 -15.81 3.98 8.24
CA SER A 450 -16.96 3.73 9.13
C SER A 450 -16.70 4.23 10.56
N CYS A 451 -15.47 4.13 11.07
CA CYS A 451 -15.08 4.71 12.36
C CYS A 451 -15.04 6.24 12.30
N SER A 452 -14.49 6.82 11.22
CA SER A 452 -14.40 8.26 10.97
C SER A 452 -15.77 8.92 10.86
N ALA A 453 -16.65 8.35 10.03
CA ALA A 453 -18.01 8.81 9.81
C ALA A 453 -18.89 8.62 11.06
N SER A 454 -18.77 7.50 11.79
CA SER A 454 -19.52 7.31 13.04
C SER A 454 -19.06 8.23 14.17
N LEU A 455 -17.77 8.56 14.25
CA LEU A 455 -17.26 9.58 15.18
C LEU A 455 -17.85 10.96 14.83
N ALA A 456 -17.93 11.28 13.54
CA ALA A 456 -18.49 12.53 13.06
C ALA A 456 -19.99 12.65 13.34
N VAL A 457 -20.77 11.59 13.07
CA VAL A 457 -22.20 11.51 13.47
C VAL A 457 -22.34 11.60 14.99
N LYS A 458 -21.46 10.96 15.77
CA LYS A 458 -21.50 11.00 17.23
C LYS A 458 -21.30 12.42 17.76
N PHE A 459 -20.32 13.18 17.27
CA PHE A 459 -20.15 14.60 17.65
C PHE A 459 -21.35 15.46 17.22
N ALA A 460 -21.84 15.30 15.98
CA ALA A 460 -22.98 16.06 15.48
C ALA A 460 -24.29 15.77 16.25
N SER A 461 -24.50 14.53 16.70
CA SER A 461 -25.64 14.14 17.55
C SER A 461 -25.67 14.86 18.90
N GLN A 462 -24.52 15.38 19.36
CA GLN A 462 -24.38 16.17 20.58
C GLN A 462 -24.36 17.68 20.30
N GLY A 463 -24.79 18.10 19.10
CA GLY A 463 -24.91 19.50 18.70
C GLY A 463 -23.58 20.19 18.35
N LEU A 464 -22.47 19.44 18.21
CA LEU A 464 -21.17 20.02 17.84
C LEU A 464 -21.06 20.15 16.31
N PRO A 465 -20.81 21.36 15.77
CA PRO A 465 -20.55 21.53 14.35
C PRO A 465 -19.32 20.74 13.90
N THR A 466 -19.55 19.80 12.99
CA THR A 466 -18.58 18.75 12.66
C THR A 466 -18.34 18.66 11.17
N LEU A 467 -17.07 18.62 10.76
CA LEU A 467 -16.67 18.32 9.38
C LEU A 467 -15.94 16.97 9.35
N VAL A 468 -16.31 16.10 8.42
CA VAL A 468 -15.54 14.90 8.09
C VAL A 468 -14.99 15.02 6.67
N VAL A 469 -13.69 14.75 6.51
CA VAL A 469 -12.96 14.92 5.26
C VAL A 469 -12.29 13.61 4.88
N SER A 470 -12.54 13.13 3.66
CA SER A 470 -11.83 12.00 3.08
C SER A 470 -10.70 12.47 2.18
N THR A 471 -9.52 11.88 2.36
CA THR A 471 -8.42 11.92 1.39
C THR A 471 -8.22 10.56 0.70
N ASP A 472 -9.19 9.63 0.84
CA ASP A 472 -9.17 8.34 0.15
C ASP A 472 -9.74 8.50 -1.28
N PRO A 473 -8.98 8.20 -2.35
CA PRO A 473 -9.46 8.27 -3.73
C PRO A 473 -10.61 7.31 -4.06
N ALA A 474 -10.94 6.37 -3.17
CA ALA A 474 -11.95 5.35 -3.42
C ALA A 474 -13.42 5.78 -3.15
N HIS A 475 -13.73 7.09 -3.04
CA HIS A 475 -15.07 7.63 -2.74
C HIS A 475 -15.77 7.01 -1.51
N SER A 476 -14.95 6.62 -0.52
CA SER A 476 -15.40 5.80 0.61
C SER A 476 -16.36 6.51 1.56
N LEU A 477 -16.34 7.84 1.60
CA LEU A 477 -17.17 8.64 2.49
C LEU A 477 -18.56 8.83 1.89
N SER A 478 -18.63 9.06 0.57
CA SER A 478 -19.89 9.12 -0.18
C SER A 478 -20.69 7.81 -0.02
N ASP A 479 -20.00 6.67 -0.16
CA ASP A 479 -20.54 5.32 0.06
C ASP A 479 -20.99 5.06 1.52
N SER A 480 -20.32 5.70 2.49
CA SER A 480 -20.62 5.53 3.93
C SER A 480 -21.86 6.32 4.35
N PHE A 481 -22.08 7.51 3.78
CA PHE A 481 -23.24 8.35 4.08
C PHE A 481 -24.45 8.09 3.17
N ASP A 482 -24.28 7.35 2.07
CA ASP A 482 -25.28 7.15 1.01
C ASP A 482 -25.70 8.48 0.35
N GLN A 483 -24.71 9.36 0.15
CA GLN A 483 -24.86 10.70 -0.39
C GLN A 483 -23.58 11.07 -1.18
N ASP A 484 -23.72 11.73 -2.32
CA ASP A 484 -22.56 12.25 -3.07
C ASP A 484 -21.91 13.43 -2.31
N LEU A 485 -20.62 13.27 -1.97
CA LEU A 485 -19.78 14.25 -1.26
C LEU A 485 -18.57 14.69 -2.10
N SER A 486 -18.61 14.43 -3.40
CA SER A 486 -17.56 14.80 -4.35
C SER A 486 -17.52 16.31 -4.64
N GLY A 487 -16.47 16.76 -5.33
CA GLY A 487 -16.30 18.16 -5.75
C GLY A 487 -15.42 19.02 -4.85
N GLY A 488 -14.85 18.48 -3.77
CA GLY A 488 -13.83 19.17 -2.97
C GLY A 488 -14.32 20.37 -2.15
N VAL A 489 -15.62 20.45 -1.88
CA VAL A 489 -16.25 21.47 -1.02
C VAL A 489 -17.11 20.81 0.08
N PRO A 490 -17.32 21.43 1.25
CA PRO A 490 -18.14 20.86 2.31
C PRO A 490 -19.63 20.76 1.94
N VAL A 491 -20.15 19.54 1.85
CA VAL A 491 -21.57 19.24 1.59
C VAL A 491 -22.28 18.89 2.91
N PRO A 492 -23.44 19.49 3.25
CA PRO A 492 -24.19 19.14 4.45
C PRO A 492 -24.74 17.71 4.36
N ILE A 493 -24.54 16.91 5.40
CA ILE A 493 -25.02 15.53 5.48
C ILE A 493 -26.50 15.52 5.81
N ARG A 494 -27.31 14.90 4.94
CA ARG A 494 -28.75 14.72 5.17
C ARG A 494 -28.99 13.52 6.07
N SER A 495 -29.91 13.67 7.03
CA SER A 495 -30.25 12.61 7.98
C SER A 495 -31.77 12.44 8.08
N PRO A 496 -32.29 11.20 8.04
CA PRO A 496 -33.70 10.94 8.31
C PRO A 496 -34.07 11.11 9.80
N MET A 497 -33.08 11.35 10.67
CA MET A 497 -33.26 11.53 12.12
C MET A 497 -33.40 13.01 12.54
N GLY A 498 -33.42 13.94 11.58
CA GLY A 498 -33.46 15.39 11.82
C GLY A 498 -32.19 16.10 11.34
N GLU A 499 -32.16 17.43 11.44
CA GLU A 499 -30.99 18.23 11.07
C GLU A 499 -29.81 17.92 12.01
N LEU A 500 -28.65 17.61 11.42
CA LEU A 500 -27.39 17.43 12.12
C LEU A 500 -26.42 18.52 11.67
N PRO A 501 -25.65 19.14 12.58
CA PRO A 501 -24.60 20.08 12.22
C PRO A 501 -23.35 19.30 11.74
N LEU A 502 -23.50 18.59 10.62
CA LEU A 502 -22.52 17.68 10.04
C LEU A 502 -22.33 17.95 8.55
N TRP A 503 -21.08 18.07 8.13
CA TRP A 503 -20.67 18.23 6.73
C TRP A 503 -19.64 17.18 6.34
N GLY A 504 -19.69 16.74 5.08
CA GLY A 504 -18.73 15.82 4.47
C GLY A 504 -18.01 16.47 3.28
N MET A 505 -16.78 16.04 3.00
CA MET A 505 -16.02 16.49 1.84
C MET A 505 -15.04 15.40 1.37
N GLU A 506 -15.04 15.09 0.08
CA GLU A 506 -14.02 14.23 -0.54
C GLU A 506 -13.08 15.05 -1.44
N ILE A 507 -11.76 14.82 -1.32
CA ILE A 507 -10.74 15.48 -2.15
C ILE A 507 -10.16 14.47 -3.14
N SER A 508 -10.33 14.75 -4.43
CA SER A 508 -9.69 13.99 -5.52
C SER A 508 -8.18 14.30 -5.61
N PRO A 509 -7.28 13.31 -5.49
CA PRO A 509 -5.83 13.55 -5.60
C PRO A 509 -5.41 14.01 -7.01
N GLU A 510 -6.22 13.79 -8.04
CA GLU A 510 -5.99 14.28 -9.41
C GLU A 510 -5.99 15.82 -9.47
N LEU A 511 -6.88 16.47 -8.70
CA LEU A 511 -6.93 17.93 -8.62
C LEU A 511 -5.69 18.49 -7.90
N ALA A 512 -5.21 17.80 -6.85
CA ALA A 512 -3.98 18.16 -6.16
C ALA A 512 -2.73 18.01 -7.05
N ARG A 513 -2.68 16.97 -7.89
CA ARG A 513 -1.62 16.78 -8.89
C ARG A 513 -1.55 17.90 -9.93
N GLU A 514 -2.70 18.31 -10.44
CA GLU A 514 -2.76 19.30 -11.52
C GLU A 514 -2.40 20.71 -11.01
N GLU A 515 -2.79 21.07 -9.78
CA GLU A 515 -2.32 22.28 -9.11
C GLU A 515 -0.79 22.26 -8.89
N MET A 516 -0.21 21.13 -8.47
CA MET A 516 1.25 20.99 -8.31
C MET A 516 2.00 21.18 -9.64
N ARG A 517 1.48 20.62 -10.75
CA ARG A 517 2.05 20.84 -12.10
C ARG A 517 2.03 22.31 -12.52
N GLN A 518 0.96 23.04 -12.21
CA GLN A 518 0.89 24.48 -12.52
C GLN A 518 1.91 25.31 -11.73
N VAL A 519 2.37 24.85 -10.57
CA VAL A 519 3.45 25.50 -9.79
C VAL A 519 4.82 25.25 -10.42
N THR A 520 5.08 24.07 -11.00
CA THR A 520 6.39 23.73 -11.60
C THR A 520 6.55 24.23 -13.04
N HIS A 521 5.47 24.40 -13.81
CA HIS A 521 5.53 24.71 -15.25
C HIS A 521 5.96 26.15 -15.63
N ASP A 522 6.24 27.02 -14.64
CA ASP A 522 6.30 28.48 -14.83
C ASP A 522 7.72 29.02 -15.09
N ASP A 523 8.07 29.08 -16.37
CA ASP A 523 9.07 29.96 -17.02
C ASP A 523 10.53 30.03 -16.51
N GLY A 524 10.97 29.09 -15.66
CA GLY A 524 12.32 29.06 -15.10
C GLY A 524 13.47 29.09 -16.14
N GLY A 525 13.28 28.47 -17.31
CA GLY A 525 14.27 28.45 -18.39
C GLY A 525 14.50 29.80 -19.07
N LYS A 526 13.50 30.67 -19.18
CA LYS A 526 13.65 31.98 -19.86
C LYS A 526 14.45 33.00 -19.05
N LYS A 527 14.44 32.89 -17.72
CA LYS A 527 15.19 33.79 -16.82
C LYS A 527 16.67 33.44 -16.74
N LEU A 528 17.02 32.15 -16.77
CA LEU A 528 18.42 31.69 -16.72
C LEU A 528 19.24 32.19 -17.92
N ASN A 529 18.65 32.15 -19.12
CA ASN A 529 19.30 32.61 -20.35
C ASN A 529 19.70 34.10 -20.25
N LYS A 530 18.75 34.98 -19.88
CA LYS A 530 19.00 36.43 -19.73
C LYS A 530 20.11 36.76 -18.73
N VAL A 531 20.27 35.93 -17.69
CA VAL A 531 21.33 36.07 -16.68
C VAL A 531 22.69 35.71 -17.31
N LEU A 532 22.79 34.56 -17.97
CA LEU A 532 24.05 34.08 -18.56
C LEU A 532 24.51 34.96 -19.75
N ASP A 533 23.58 35.46 -20.57
CA ASP A 533 23.86 36.43 -21.63
C ASP A 533 24.53 37.70 -21.07
N SER A 534 24.04 38.19 -19.91
CA SER A 534 24.51 39.44 -19.31
C SER A 534 25.90 39.37 -18.66
N VAL A 535 26.44 38.16 -18.44
CA VAL A 535 27.79 37.94 -17.88
C VAL A 535 28.78 37.52 -18.99
N GLY A 536 28.43 37.73 -20.27
CA GLY A 536 29.28 37.37 -21.41
C GLY A 536 29.36 35.86 -21.69
N LEU A 537 28.51 35.06 -21.04
CA LEU A 537 28.45 33.61 -21.16
C LEU A 537 27.34 33.14 -22.12
N GLY A 538 26.92 33.96 -23.08
CA GLY A 538 25.84 33.63 -24.04
C GLY A 538 26.06 32.33 -24.82
N ALA A 539 27.30 32.02 -25.21
CA ALA A 539 27.65 30.74 -25.83
C ALA A 539 27.45 29.53 -24.91
N VAL A 540 27.54 29.72 -23.59
CA VAL A 540 27.21 28.73 -22.56
C VAL A 540 25.70 28.73 -22.27
N ALA A 541 25.03 29.89 -22.36
CA ALA A 541 23.58 30.03 -22.22
C ALA A 541 22.82 29.22 -23.29
N ASP A 542 23.19 29.34 -24.57
CA ASP A 542 22.58 28.55 -25.64
C ASP A 542 22.86 27.05 -25.47
N GLN A 543 24.06 26.64 -25.02
CA GLN A 543 24.34 25.23 -24.69
C GLN A 543 23.49 24.71 -23.50
N LEU A 544 23.23 25.55 -22.48
CA LEU A 544 22.38 25.19 -21.32
C LEU A 544 20.89 25.20 -21.64
N LYS A 545 20.45 26.05 -22.55
CA LYS A 545 19.09 26.09 -23.11
C LYS A 545 18.77 24.82 -23.88
N ASP A 546 19.71 24.33 -24.70
CA ASP A 546 19.61 23.04 -25.37
C ASP A 546 19.57 21.85 -24.40
N LEU A 547 20.03 22.00 -23.16
CA LEU A 547 20.03 20.93 -22.14
C LEU A 547 18.67 20.75 -21.42
N GLN A 548 17.69 21.63 -21.64
CA GLN A 548 16.27 21.49 -21.19
C GLN A 548 16.08 21.00 -19.73
N LEU A 549 16.87 21.55 -18.80
CA LEU A 549 16.99 21.07 -17.41
C LEU A 549 15.68 21.00 -16.60
N GLY A 550 14.61 21.68 -17.02
CA GLY A 550 13.29 21.60 -16.38
C GLY A 550 12.67 20.20 -16.41
N GLU A 551 12.92 19.44 -17.48
CA GLU A 551 12.30 18.12 -17.71
C GLU A 551 12.68 17.06 -16.66
N LEU A 552 13.69 17.31 -15.81
CA LEU A 552 14.09 16.43 -14.71
C LEU A 552 13.31 16.71 -13.41
N LEU A 553 12.60 17.84 -13.30
CA LEU A 553 11.88 18.28 -12.10
C LEU A 553 10.35 18.13 -12.22
N ASP A 554 9.83 17.82 -13.41
CA ASP A 554 8.38 17.75 -13.70
C ASP A 554 7.67 16.50 -13.13
N THR A 555 8.37 15.58 -12.47
CA THR A 555 7.75 14.40 -11.83
C THR A 555 7.63 14.60 -10.32
N PRO A 556 6.42 14.79 -9.77
CA PRO A 556 6.25 14.99 -8.34
C PRO A 556 6.60 13.73 -7.53
N PRO A 557 7.29 13.86 -6.37
CA PRO A 557 7.59 12.74 -5.49
C PRO A 557 6.34 11.97 -5.02
N PRO A 558 6.43 10.64 -4.83
CA PRO A 558 5.29 9.83 -4.39
C PRO A 558 4.89 10.13 -2.93
N GLY A 559 3.64 10.55 -2.73
CA GLY A 559 3.08 10.95 -1.42
C GLY A 559 2.89 12.46 -1.23
N VAL A 560 3.20 13.27 -2.26
CA VAL A 560 2.91 14.71 -2.27
C VAL A 560 1.41 14.99 -2.45
N ASP A 561 0.70 14.11 -3.15
CA ASP A 561 -0.72 14.27 -3.49
C ASP A 561 -1.58 14.42 -2.22
N GLU A 562 -1.38 13.54 -1.24
CA GLU A 562 -2.08 13.56 0.05
C GLU A 562 -1.66 14.75 0.93
N ALA A 563 -0.39 15.18 0.84
CA ALA A 563 0.10 16.34 1.56
C ALA A 563 -0.54 17.64 1.07
N VAL A 564 -0.66 17.81 -0.25
CA VAL A 564 -1.34 18.94 -0.88
C VAL A 564 -2.84 18.92 -0.53
N ALA A 565 -3.49 17.75 -0.59
CA ALA A 565 -4.88 17.60 -0.18
C ALA A 565 -5.12 18.05 1.28
N ILE A 566 -4.33 17.56 2.23
CA ILE A 566 -4.45 17.92 3.65
C ILE A 566 -4.15 19.39 3.89
N SER A 567 -3.08 19.93 3.28
CA SER A 567 -2.71 21.34 3.40
C SER A 567 -3.86 22.25 2.92
N LYS A 568 -4.50 21.90 1.80
CA LYS A 568 -5.67 22.59 1.25
C LYS A 568 -6.85 22.61 2.22
N VAL A 569 -7.16 21.50 2.91
CA VAL A 569 -8.20 21.45 3.95
C VAL A 569 -7.88 22.42 5.09
N ILE A 570 -6.63 22.45 5.54
CA ILE A 570 -6.20 23.31 6.65
C ILE A 570 -6.31 24.79 6.25
N GLN A 571 -6.00 25.14 5.00
CA GLN A 571 -6.27 26.48 4.46
C GLN A 571 -7.77 26.80 4.39
N PHE A 572 -8.61 25.88 3.89
CA PHE A 572 -10.07 26.07 3.87
C PHE A 572 -10.64 26.30 5.28
N LEU A 573 -10.17 25.55 6.28
CA LEU A 573 -10.60 25.68 7.68
C LEU A 573 -10.17 26.99 8.37
N LYS A 574 -9.21 27.73 7.79
CA LYS A 574 -8.82 29.07 8.24
C LYS A 574 -9.70 30.20 7.68
N ASN A 575 -10.42 29.97 6.58
CA ASN A 575 -11.34 30.97 6.04
C ASN A 575 -12.49 31.20 7.04
N PRO A 576 -12.81 32.47 7.42
CA PRO A 576 -13.90 32.80 8.35
C PRO A 576 -15.24 32.12 8.08
N GLU A 577 -15.56 31.84 6.82
CA GLU A 577 -16.77 31.10 6.39
C GLU A 577 -16.88 29.69 7.01
N TYR A 578 -15.74 29.02 7.25
CA TYR A 578 -15.66 27.67 7.83
C TYR A 578 -15.22 27.68 9.30
N SER A 579 -15.19 28.86 9.93
CA SER A 579 -14.92 29.03 11.36
C SER A 579 -15.98 28.37 12.25
N GLN A 580 -17.15 28.06 11.72
CA GLN A 580 -18.23 27.35 12.44
C GLN A 580 -17.84 25.95 12.95
N PHE A 581 -16.94 25.21 12.27
CA PHE A 581 -16.64 23.82 12.62
C PHE A 581 -15.80 23.70 13.89
N LYS A 582 -16.24 22.89 14.85
CA LYS A 582 -15.56 22.63 16.13
C LYS A 582 -14.86 21.28 16.17
N ARG A 583 -15.36 20.28 15.45
CA ARG A 583 -14.75 18.94 15.39
C ARG A 583 -14.46 18.62 13.93
N ILE A 584 -13.21 18.32 13.61
CA ILE A 584 -12.78 17.98 12.25
C ILE A 584 -12.19 16.58 12.26
N ILE A 585 -12.71 15.68 11.45
CA ILE A 585 -12.26 14.29 11.34
C ILE A 585 -11.66 14.09 9.96
N PHE A 586 -10.40 13.66 9.89
CA PHE A 586 -9.73 13.26 8.66
C PHE A 586 -9.76 11.73 8.53
N ASP A 587 -10.49 11.23 7.54
CA ASP A 587 -10.38 9.85 7.08
C ASP A 587 -9.22 9.76 6.06
N THR A 588 -8.07 9.26 6.50
CA THR A 588 -6.85 9.33 5.68
C THR A 588 -6.73 8.14 4.73
N ALA A 589 -6.04 8.35 3.61
CA ALA A 589 -5.42 7.27 2.84
C ALA A 589 -4.51 6.36 3.71
N PRO A 590 -4.03 5.19 3.21
CA PRO A 590 -3.17 4.29 3.97
C PRO A 590 -1.94 4.97 4.58
N THR A 591 -1.66 4.66 5.84
CA THR A 591 -0.84 5.49 6.75
C THR A 591 0.63 5.70 6.37
N GLY A 592 1.20 4.83 5.53
CA GLY A 592 2.55 5.01 4.99
C GLY A 592 2.69 6.25 4.09
N HIS A 593 1.58 6.82 3.59
CA HIS A 593 1.59 8.08 2.83
C HIS A 593 1.43 9.29 3.76
N THR A 594 0.58 9.21 4.79
CA THR A 594 0.35 10.32 5.75
C THR A 594 1.61 10.71 6.53
N LEU A 595 2.49 9.75 6.86
CA LEU A 595 3.76 10.06 7.52
C LEU A 595 4.72 10.89 6.64
N ARG A 596 4.65 10.75 5.31
CA ARG A 596 5.52 11.49 4.37
C ARG A 596 5.24 13.00 4.39
N LEU A 597 4.00 13.39 4.68
CA LEU A 597 3.59 14.80 4.88
C LEU A 597 4.42 15.46 5.98
N LEU A 598 4.66 14.76 7.10
CA LEU A 598 5.37 15.32 8.27
C LEU A 598 6.84 15.62 7.96
N THR A 599 7.45 14.81 7.09
CA THR A 599 8.83 14.99 6.58
C THR A 599 8.92 15.91 5.35
N LEU A 600 7.80 16.24 4.70
CA LEU A 600 7.78 17.00 3.46
C LEU A 600 8.29 18.46 3.60
N PRO A 601 8.01 19.21 4.69
CA PRO A 601 8.60 20.53 4.91
C PRO A 601 10.13 20.51 4.87
N ASP A 602 10.75 19.47 5.43
CA ASP A 602 12.21 19.37 5.54
C ASP A 602 12.84 18.97 4.19
N PHE A 603 12.15 18.13 3.40
CA PHE A 603 12.48 17.87 2.00
C PHE A 603 12.37 19.13 1.11
N LEU A 604 11.30 19.91 1.29
CA LEU A 604 11.10 21.18 0.60
C LEU A 604 12.15 22.21 1.03
N ASP A 605 12.52 22.28 2.31
CA ASP A 605 13.58 23.17 2.80
C ASP A 605 14.95 22.82 2.22
N ALA A 606 15.29 21.53 2.16
CA ALA A 606 16.51 21.07 1.48
C ALA A 606 16.52 21.44 -0.02
N SER A 607 15.37 21.31 -0.69
CA SER A 607 15.22 21.60 -2.12
C SER A 607 15.26 23.12 -2.41
N ILE A 608 14.51 23.91 -1.64
CA ILE A 608 14.48 25.38 -1.70
C ILE A 608 15.85 25.94 -1.30
N GLY A 609 16.50 25.41 -0.26
CA GLY A 609 17.84 25.82 0.14
C GLY A 609 18.88 25.61 -0.97
N LYS A 610 18.84 24.48 -1.70
CA LYS A 610 19.68 24.27 -2.90
C LYS A 610 19.32 25.25 -4.02
N LEU A 611 18.03 25.47 -4.30
CA LEU A 611 17.57 26.35 -5.39
C LEU A 611 17.83 27.84 -5.09
N VAL A 612 17.69 28.28 -3.85
CA VAL A 612 18.04 29.63 -3.38
C VAL A 612 19.55 29.83 -3.46
N ARG A 613 20.39 28.89 -2.99
CA ARG A 613 21.86 28.99 -3.16
C ARG A 613 22.27 29.09 -4.62
N LEU A 614 21.62 28.31 -5.50
CA LEU A 614 21.82 28.39 -6.95
C LEU A 614 21.44 29.78 -7.50
N ARG A 615 20.27 30.30 -7.13
CA ARG A 615 19.80 31.62 -7.57
C ARG A 615 20.60 32.78 -6.99
N GLN A 616 21.03 32.69 -5.74
CA GLN A 616 21.74 33.74 -5.02
C GLN A 616 23.14 33.94 -5.62
N LYS A 617 23.86 32.85 -5.92
CA LYS A 617 25.13 32.91 -6.65
C LYS A 617 25.01 33.43 -8.09
N LEU A 618 23.89 33.13 -8.77
CA LEU A 618 23.54 33.73 -10.07
C LEU A 618 23.16 35.22 -9.96
N SER A 619 22.58 35.65 -8.82
CA SER A 619 22.25 37.05 -8.56
C SER A 619 23.45 37.86 -8.05
N ASP A 620 24.45 37.24 -7.42
CA ASP A 620 25.66 37.93 -6.99
C ASP A 620 26.55 38.27 -8.20
N THR A 621 26.63 37.35 -9.17
CA THR A 621 27.32 37.58 -10.46
C THR A 621 26.61 38.61 -11.35
N THR A 622 25.28 38.68 -11.34
CA THR A 622 24.54 39.73 -12.08
C THR A 622 24.32 41.01 -11.28
N GLY A 623 24.34 40.95 -9.94
CA GLY A 623 24.14 42.08 -9.04
C GLY A 623 25.33 43.03 -9.06
N ALA A 624 26.56 42.51 -9.16
CA ALA A 624 27.75 43.33 -9.38
C ALA A 624 27.67 44.18 -10.66
N VAL A 625 27.07 43.65 -11.73
CA VAL A 625 26.88 44.36 -13.01
C VAL A 625 25.65 45.28 -12.94
N LYS A 626 24.50 44.77 -12.47
CA LYS A 626 23.22 45.48 -12.49
C LYS A 626 23.14 46.61 -11.44
N SER A 627 23.76 46.43 -10.27
CA SER A 627 23.90 47.49 -9.27
C SER A 627 24.80 48.64 -9.74
N PHE A 628 25.69 48.39 -10.71
CA PHE A 628 26.51 49.43 -11.35
C PHE A 628 25.72 50.27 -12.39
N PHE A 629 24.60 49.75 -12.91
CA PHE A 629 23.85 50.37 -14.00
C PHE A 629 22.43 50.84 -13.66
N THR A 630 21.71 50.20 -12.72
CA THR A 630 20.28 50.52 -12.47
C THR A 630 19.86 50.69 -11.00
N GLY A 631 20.76 50.52 -10.03
CA GLY A 631 20.53 50.93 -8.63
C GLY A 631 19.32 50.31 -7.90
N GLN A 632 18.73 49.22 -8.39
CA GLN A 632 17.59 48.54 -7.77
C GLN A 632 17.98 47.15 -7.27
N ALA A 633 17.51 46.81 -6.07
CA ALA A 633 17.62 45.48 -5.50
C ALA A 633 16.84 44.44 -6.34
N ALA A 634 17.28 43.18 -6.32
CA ALA A 634 16.61 42.11 -7.04
C ALA A 634 15.31 41.70 -6.31
N GLU A 635 14.18 41.72 -7.00
CA GLU A 635 12.93 41.13 -6.51
C GLU A 635 13.06 39.60 -6.34
N LYS A 636 12.40 39.06 -5.32
CA LYS A 636 12.25 37.60 -5.15
C LYS A 636 11.51 37.02 -6.37
N ASP A 637 12.00 35.90 -6.90
CA ASP A 637 11.38 35.25 -8.06
C ASP A 637 10.02 34.62 -7.66
N PRO A 638 8.92 34.90 -8.39
CA PRO A 638 7.64 34.21 -8.24
C PRO A 638 7.71 32.69 -8.05
N ALA A 639 8.63 31.98 -8.72
CA ALA A 639 8.77 30.53 -8.55
C ALA A 639 9.35 30.15 -7.16
N VAL A 640 10.26 30.95 -6.62
CA VAL A 640 10.79 30.75 -5.25
C VAL A 640 9.72 31.13 -4.22
N VAL A 641 8.98 32.21 -4.46
CA VAL A 641 7.86 32.64 -3.58
C VAL A 641 6.78 31.56 -3.51
N LYS A 642 6.33 31.00 -4.65
CA LYS A 642 5.37 29.88 -4.68
C LYS A 642 5.86 28.64 -3.90
N LEU A 643 7.17 28.35 -3.94
CA LEU A 643 7.76 27.24 -3.18
C LEU A 643 7.93 27.56 -1.68
N GLU A 644 8.30 28.78 -1.32
CA GLU A 644 8.31 29.28 0.07
C GLU A 644 6.89 29.20 0.67
N GLU A 645 5.86 29.67 -0.06
CA GLU A 645 4.46 29.52 0.34
C GLU A 645 4.06 28.05 0.52
N LEU A 646 4.42 27.16 -0.41
CA LEU A 646 4.11 25.74 -0.27
C LEU A 646 4.79 25.13 0.96
N LYS A 647 6.06 25.47 1.21
CA LYS A 647 6.80 25.05 2.41
C LYS A 647 6.12 25.54 3.69
N GLU A 648 5.73 26.82 3.75
CA GLU A 648 5.03 27.40 4.90
C GLU A 648 3.70 26.66 5.16
N ARG A 649 2.88 26.46 4.13
CA ARG A 649 1.60 25.72 4.22
C ARG A 649 1.76 24.28 4.69
N MET A 650 2.89 23.63 4.36
CA MET A 650 3.21 22.28 4.84
C MET A 650 3.76 22.28 6.27
N ALA A 651 4.55 23.27 6.65
CA ALA A 651 5.03 23.46 8.02
C ALA A 651 3.85 23.72 8.97
N GLU A 652 2.92 24.60 8.59
CA GLU A 652 1.67 24.82 9.35
C GLU A 652 0.86 23.53 9.54
N ALA A 653 0.77 22.70 8.50
CA ALA A 653 0.06 21.41 8.58
C ALA A 653 0.75 20.42 9.53
N ARG A 654 2.08 20.32 9.46
CA ARG A 654 2.89 19.51 10.38
C ARG A 654 2.75 19.98 11.83
N ASP A 655 2.84 21.29 12.05
CA ASP A 655 2.83 21.88 13.39
C ASP A 655 1.43 21.79 14.03
N LEU A 656 0.35 21.87 13.21
CA LEU A 656 -1.01 21.51 13.64
C LEU A 656 -1.09 20.03 14.05
N PHE A 657 -0.49 19.13 13.28
CA PHE A 657 -0.49 17.69 13.57
C PHE A 657 0.36 17.29 14.77
N ARG A 658 1.29 18.13 15.22
CA ARG A 658 2.07 17.95 16.46
C ARG A 658 1.44 18.61 17.69
N ASN A 659 0.28 19.28 17.56
CA ASN A 659 -0.35 20.02 18.65
C ASN A 659 -1.19 19.12 19.57
N GLU A 660 -0.62 18.71 20.71
CA GLU A 660 -1.25 17.84 21.73
C GLU A 660 -2.59 18.37 22.29
N SER A 661 -2.83 19.69 22.27
CA SER A 661 -4.04 20.28 22.88
C SER A 661 -5.28 20.20 21.98
N SER A 662 -5.06 20.16 20.66
CA SER A 662 -6.12 20.28 19.65
C SER A 662 -6.16 19.12 18.66
N THR A 663 -5.07 18.39 18.46
CA THR A 663 -5.01 17.25 17.54
C THR A 663 -4.93 15.93 18.32
N GLU A 664 -5.60 14.91 17.79
CA GLU A 664 -5.50 13.53 18.25
C GLU A 664 -5.39 12.58 17.05
N PHE A 665 -4.37 11.73 17.04
CA PHE A 665 -4.29 10.60 16.11
C PHE A 665 -4.96 9.37 16.72
N VAL A 666 -5.73 8.68 15.90
CA VAL A 666 -6.46 7.46 16.24
C VAL A 666 -6.06 6.36 15.27
N ILE A 667 -5.50 5.27 15.79
CA ILE A 667 -5.18 4.09 14.97
C ILE A 667 -6.41 3.18 14.92
N VAL A 668 -6.86 2.83 13.73
CA VAL A 668 -7.86 1.79 13.50
C VAL A 668 -7.16 0.53 13.00
N THR A 669 -7.41 -0.60 13.66
CA THR A 669 -6.86 -1.90 13.33
C THR A 669 -7.93 -2.99 13.41
N ILE A 670 -7.57 -4.24 13.14
CA ILE A 670 -8.45 -5.42 13.29
C ILE A 670 -7.69 -6.50 14.08
N PRO A 671 -8.39 -7.47 14.71
CA PRO A 671 -7.77 -8.57 15.44
C PRO A 671 -7.16 -9.60 14.46
N THR A 672 -6.02 -9.25 13.89
CA THR A 672 -5.09 -10.11 13.16
C THR A 672 -3.66 -9.64 13.42
N VAL A 673 -2.73 -10.56 13.66
CA VAL A 673 -1.33 -10.26 14.01
C VAL A 673 -0.70 -9.29 12.99
N MET A 674 -0.85 -9.55 11.69
CA MET A 674 -0.31 -8.67 10.64
C MET A 674 -0.89 -7.23 10.64
N ALA A 675 -2.12 -7.02 11.12
CA ALA A 675 -2.69 -5.67 11.20
C ALA A 675 -2.22 -4.95 12.47
N VAL A 676 -2.08 -5.69 13.58
CA VAL A 676 -1.54 -5.17 14.83
C VAL A 676 -0.06 -4.83 14.70
N SER A 677 0.79 -5.70 14.15
CA SER A 677 2.22 -5.40 13.97
C SER A 677 2.47 -4.18 13.08
N GLU A 678 1.61 -3.96 12.06
CA GLU A 678 1.65 -2.73 11.25
C GLU A 678 1.20 -1.50 12.06
N SER A 679 0.25 -1.68 12.98
CA SER A 679 -0.18 -0.64 13.93
C SER A 679 0.91 -0.29 14.95
N CYS A 680 1.69 -1.26 15.42
CA CYS A 680 2.87 -1.04 16.27
C CYS A 680 3.93 -0.21 15.54
N ARG A 681 4.28 -0.60 14.30
CA ARG A 681 5.22 0.16 13.44
C ARG A 681 4.76 1.60 13.23
N LEU A 682 3.46 1.78 12.97
CA LEU A 682 2.83 3.09 12.81
C LEU A 682 2.92 3.92 14.10
N ALA A 683 2.58 3.33 15.26
CA ALA A 683 2.66 4.00 16.56
C ALA A 683 4.08 4.46 16.87
N GLY A 684 5.08 3.60 16.69
CA GLY A 684 6.50 3.95 16.85
C GLY A 684 6.95 5.06 15.89
N SER A 685 6.39 5.13 14.69
CA SER A 685 6.68 6.21 13.72
C SER A 685 6.02 7.53 14.10
N LEU A 686 4.74 7.51 14.48
CA LEU A 686 4.00 8.70 14.97
C LEU A 686 4.65 9.29 16.23
N LYS A 687 5.12 8.44 17.13
CA LYS A 687 5.84 8.83 18.36
C LYS A 687 7.19 9.49 18.06
N LYS A 688 7.95 8.99 17.08
CA LYS A 688 9.18 9.65 16.59
C LYS A 688 8.88 11.02 15.98
N GLU A 689 7.77 11.12 15.26
CA GLU A 689 7.31 12.36 14.63
C GLU A 689 6.59 13.34 15.57
N GLY A 690 6.47 13.03 16.87
CA GLY A 690 5.81 13.91 17.85
C GLY A 690 4.31 14.12 17.60
N VAL A 691 3.63 13.17 16.96
CA VAL A 691 2.18 13.24 16.71
C VAL A 691 1.43 12.69 17.93
N PRO A 692 0.43 13.40 18.49
CA PRO A 692 -0.30 12.99 19.69
C PRO A 692 -1.21 11.78 19.41
N LEU A 693 -0.66 10.59 19.63
CA LEU A 693 -1.38 9.31 19.55
C LEU A 693 -1.96 8.96 20.92
N HIS A 694 -3.29 8.87 21.01
CA HIS A 694 -3.98 8.61 22.30
C HIS A 694 -5.00 7.47 22.26
N THR A 695 -5.39 7.01 21.07
CA THR A 695 -6.49 6.04 20.92
C THR A 695 -6.16 4.99 19.87
N ILE A 696 -6.44 3.71 20.19
CA ILE A 696 -6.46 2.60 19.25
C ILE A 696 -7.84 1.92 19.26
N VAL A 697 -8.43 1.81 18.07
CA VAL A 697 -9.69 1.11 17.81
C VAL A 697 -9.36 -0.25 17.20
N VAL A 698 -9.70 -1.33 17.91
CA VAL A 698 -9.69 -2.69 17.38
C VAL A 698 -11.09 -2.96 16.84
N ASN A 699 -11.24 -2.88 15.53
CA ASN A 699 -12.49 -3.09 14.81
C ASN A 699 -12.71 -4.56 14.44
N GLN A 700 -13.94 -4.94 14.14
CA GLN A 700 -14.32 -6.29 13.70
C GLN A 700 -14.00 -7.39 14.74
N VAL A 701 -14.14 -7.08 16.04
CA VAL A 701 -13.96 -8.05 17.12
C VAL A 701 -15.11 -9.05 17.12
N VAL A 702 -14.80 -10.32 16.88
CA VAL A 702 -15.79 -11.41 16.88
C VAL A 702 -16.13 -11.76 18.32
N GLN A 703 -17.41 -11.62 18.70
CA GLN A 703 -17.90 -12.01 20.02
C GLN A 703 -18.10 -13.53 20.09
N ALA A 704 -17.69 -14.15 21.19
CA ALA A 704 -17.81 -15.60 21.41
C ALA A 704 -19.26 -16.10 21.29
N SER A 705 -20.22 -15.30 21.75
CA SER A 705 -21.67 -15.53 21.67
C SER A 705 -22.25 -15.49 20.24
N ALA A 706 -21.54 -14.91 19.27
CA ALA A 706 -22.01 -14.72 17.90
C ALA A 706 -21.25 -15.56 16.86
N THR A 707 -20.42 -16.50 17.31
CA THR A 707 -19.49 -17.28 16.46
C THR A 707 -20.17 -18.08 15.35
N GLU A 708 -21.31 -18.73 15.62
CA GLU A 708 -22.07 -19.46 14.59
C GLU A 708 -22.65 -18.52 13.52
N LYS A 709 -23.21 -17.39 13.95
CA LYS A 709 -23.74 -16.36 13.06
C LYS A 709 -22.64 -15.74 12.20
N PHE A 710 -21.47 -15.47 12.78
CA PHE A 710 -20.29 -15.02 12.07
C PHE A 710 -19.84 -16.02 11.00
N LEU A 711 -19.77 -17.32 11.32
CA LEU A 711 -19.41 -18.36 10.34
C LEU A 711 -20.42 -18.44 9.19
N ALA A 712 -21.71 -18.36 9.48
CA ALA A 712 -22.77 -18.36 8.48
C ALA A 712 -22.71 -17.13 7.57
N SER A 713 -22.61 -15.93 8.16
CA SER A 713 -22.46 -14.67 7.42
C SER A 713 -21.20 -14.69 6.54
N ARG A 714 -20.06 -15.10 7.11
CA ARG A 714 -18.79 -15.18 6.37
C ARG A 714 -18.86 -16.13 5.18
N ARG A 715 -19.56 -17.26 5.30
CA ARG A 715 -19.79 -18.18 4.17
C ARG A 715 -20.70 -17.56 3.11
N ALA A 716 -21.76 -16.86 3.50
CA ALA A 716 -22.62 -16.12 2.58
C ALA A 716 -21.85 -15.01 1.85
N ASP A 717 -20.96 -14.28 2.54
CA ASP A 717 -20.08 -13.28 1.94
C ASP A 717 -19.12 -13.90 0.91
N GLN A 718 -18.49 -15.02 1.25
CA GLN A 718 -17.61 -15.73 0.33
C GLN A 718 -18.37 -16.21 -0.92
N GLN A 719 -19.60 -16.71 -0.75
CA GLN A 719 -20.44 -17.15 -1.87
C GLN A 719 -20.84 -15.95 -2.76
N ARG A 720 -21.39 -14.88 -2.18
CA ARG A 720 -21.73 -13.64 -2.91
C ARG A 720 -20.54 -13.07 -3.68
N ALA A 721 -19.36 -13.07 -3.07
CA ALA A 721 -18.12 -12.63 -3.69
C ALA A 721 -17.73 -13.54 -4.87
N LEU A 722 -17.76 -14.87 -4.68
CA LEU A 722 -17.46 -15.84 -5.74
C LEU A 722 -18.44 -15.80 -6.91
N ASP A 723 -19.71 -15.47 -6.66
CA ASP A 723 -20.71 -15.32 -7.72
C ASP A 723 -20.49 -14.01 -8.50
N HIS A 724 -20.21 -12.90 -7.80
CA HIS A 724 -19.79 -11.63 -8.42
C HIS A 724 -18.55 -11.79 -9.33
N LEU A 725 -17.57 -12.64 -8.96
CA LEU A 725 -16.42 -12.96 -9.83
C LEU A 725 -16.80 -13.67 -11.13
N LYS A 726 -17.86 -14.50 -11.12
CA LYS A 726 -18.36 -15.18 -12.33
C LYS A 726 -19.17 -14.24 -13.22
N GLU A 727 -19.80 -13.24 -12.61
CA GLU A 727 -20.57 -12.21 -13.32
C GLU A 727 -19.68 -11.10 -13.90
N ASP A 728 -18.51 -10.82 -13.31
CA ASP A 728 -17.54 -9.86 -13.82
C ASP A 728 -17.01 -10.24 -15.21
N ALA A 729 -17.28 -9.38 -16.20
CA ALA A 729 -16.99 -9.61 -17.62
C ALA A 729 -15.49 -9.73 -17.98
N GLY A 730 -14.58 -9.39 -17.06
CA GLY A 730 -13.14 -9.58 -17.22
C GLY A 730 -12.64 -10.85 -16.51
N LEU A 731 -12.96 -10.97 -15.22
CA LEU A 731 -12.46 -12.04 -14.35
C LEU A 731 -13.04 -13.41 -14.70
N ASN A 732 -14.28 -13.49 -15.19
CA ASN A 732 -14.90 -14.75 -15.58
C ASN A 732 -14.25 -15.44 -16.79
N GLN A 733 -13.38 -14.73 -17.51
CA GLN A 733 -12.58 -15.23 -18.63
C GLN A 733 -11.27 -15.88 -18.16
N LEU A 734 -10.90 -15.72 -16.88
CA LEU A 734 -9.71 -16.32 -16.30
C LEU A 734 -10.03 -17.72 -15.75
N GLN A 735 -9.05 -18.63 -15.82
CA GLN A 735 -9.18 -19.93 -15.16
C GLN A 735 -9.11 -19.73 -13.64
N LEU A 736 -10.23 -20.06 -12.97
CA LEU A 736 -10.38 -19.97 -11.52
C LEU A 736 -9.69 -21.16 -10.83
N VAL A 737 -8.79 -20.84 -9.90
CA VAL A 737 -8.18 -21.78 -8.96
C VAL A 737 -8.64 -21.40 -7.55
N THR A 738 -8.97 -22.37 -6.71
CA THR A 738 -9.43 -22.13 -5.33
C THR A 738 -8.48 -22.72 -4.30
N GLY A 739 -7.94 -21.88 -3.42
CA GLY A 739 -7.17 -22.30 -2.25
C GLY A 739 -8.04 -22.35 -1.00
N PRO A 740 -8.21 -23.52 -0.34
CA PRO A 740 -8.92 -23.57 0.92
C PRO A 740 -8.12 -22.87 2.01
N LEU A 741 -8.82 -22.34 3.01
CA LEU A 741 -8.20 -21.89 4.24
C LEU A 741 -7.63 -23.10 4.99
N LEU A 742 -6.32 -23.09 5.22
CA LEU A 742 -5.64 -24.04 6.10
C LEU A 742 -5.59 -23.50 7.54
N ASP A 743 -5.59 -24.42 8.50
CA ASP A 743 -5.49 -24.19 9.95
C ASP A 743 -4.04 -24.34 10.48
N LEU A 744 -3.09 -24.53 9.56
CA LEU A 744 -1.67 -24.71 9.80
C LEU A 744 -0.86 -23.66 9.04
N GLU A 745 0.23 -23.19 9.63
CA GLU A 745 1.16 -22.27 8.99
C GLU A 745 1.83 -22.95 7.79
N VAL A 746 1.75 -22.34 6.61
CA VAL A 746 2.34 -22.88 5.38
C VAL A 746 3.82 -22.49 5.31
N ARG A 747 4.60 -23.04 6.25
CA ARG A 747 6.02 -22.75 6.48
C ARG A 747 6.89 -24.00 6.28
N GLY A 748 7.97 -23.84 5.54
CA GLY A 748 8.91 -24.90 5.20
C GLY A 748 8.43 -25.79 4.04
N VAL A 749 9.38 -26.43 3.37
CA VAL A 749 9.13 -27.23 2.15
C VAL A 749 8.00 -28.27 2.32
N PRO A 750 7.91 -29.07 3.41
CA PRO A 750 6.84 -30.07 3.54
C PRO A 750 5.43 -29.46 3.62
N ALA A 751 5.25 -28.34 4.32
CA ALA A 751 3.96 -27.66 4.39
C ALA A 751 3.58 -27.01 3.05
N LEU A 752 4.58 -26.46 2.33
CA LEU A 752 4.41 -25.94 0.98
C LEU A 752 4.06 -27.04 -0.03
N GLN A 753 4.63 -28.24 0.09
CA GLN A 753 4.26 -29.43 -0.71
C GLN A 753 2.81 -29.84 -0.46
N TYR A 754 2.38 -29.87 0.81
CA TYR A 754 0.99 -30.17 1.17
C TYR A 754 0.02 -29.14 0.59
N PHE A 755 0.26 -27.84 0.82
CA PHE A 755 -0.56 -26.76 0.26
C PHE A 755 -0.58 -26.80 -1.28
N ALA A 756 0.56 -27.07 -1.91
CA ALA A 756 0.68 -27.23 -3.35
C ALA A 756 -0.22 -28.33 -3.91
N SER A 757 -0.25 -29.51 -3.27
CA SER A 757 -1.10 -30.64 -3.72
C SER A 757 -2.61 -30.34 -3.68
N ILE A 758 -3.01 -29.31 -2.94
CA ILE A 758 -4.41 -28.92 -2.78
C ILE A 758 -4.80 -27.81 -3.77
N VAL A 759 -3.91 -26.83 -3.98
CA VAL A 759 -4.14 -25.66 -4.85
C VAL A 759 -3.79 -25.95 -6.31
N TRP A 760 -2.65 -26.59 -6.56
CA TRP A 760 -2.05 -26.81 -7.88
C TRP A 760 -2.28 -28.27 -8.33
N LYS A 761 -3.54 -28.55 -8.64
CA LYS A 761 -4.03 -29.81 -9.23
C LYS A 761 -3.95 -29.76 -10.74
#